data_AF-A0A7J7VEZ2-F1
#
_entry.id   AF-A0A7J7VEZ2-F1
#
_cell.length_a   1.000
_cell.length_b   1.000
_cell.length_c   1.000
_cell.angle_alpha   90.00
_cell.angle_beta   90.00
_cell.angle_gamma   90.00
#
_symmetry.space_group_name_H-M   'P 1'
#
loop_
_entity.id
_entity.type
_entity.pdbx_description
1 polymer ?
#
loop_
_entity_poly.entity_id
_entity_poly.type
_entity_poly.pdbx_seq_one_letter_code
_entity_poly.pdbx_strand_id
1 'polypeptide(L)'
;MFIWRSLLQLPENHTAFSSLIDKGIHMAFLNLQKKYPIKSRKLLRVLQRTLSALAHWSAIFSDTPYLPLLAFPFVKLFQNNQLICFEVVATLIINWCQHWFEYFPNPPINILSMIENILAFHDKELLQHFRDHDITSQVYAWPLLETVFSEVLTREEWLKLFDNVFSNHPSFLLLTVVAYNICSRAPLLNCSLKDDFEYFFHHRNNLDISVVIREVYHLMDTTPGDIHPDNMLDVFVALTKGQYPVFNQYPKFIVDYQTQERERIRNDELDYLRERQTVENMQAEVDQQRVEDEAWYQKQELLRKAEETRREMLLQEEEKMIQQRQKLAAVKRELKVKEMHLQEAARRRFLKLQQDQREMELRRLEDEIERKIHMRDQEIATTVKDLEMRHLELESQKRLYEKNLTRDQETVAKEMREDADAYRRKVNLEERTFHRLIETDQTQNQKTQKLIEENLAKAEQACLNTDWRLQALHKQRCDDLQRNECYQEVAKLLRKNRRKEIEVLNAMMEKDATKWEEAEEKDFRLKSEKKVSALSDASRQWFLEKEINAALEHAEHPYHDGPRCQYEQVASSCLPRTSPVSDVSEVDASTWLSLNQRKIQWDTMEQDLLERVRNLRQRLTAQARNSCQTPHLLAT
;
A
#
# COMPACT_ATOMS: atom_id res chain seq x y z
N MET A 1 -25.88 -34.39 -65.61
CA MET A 1 -26.20 -34.68 -64.19
C MET A 1 -26.31 -36.17 -63.87
N PHE A 2 -27.35 -36.91 -64.30
CA PHE A 2 -27.38 -38.37 -64.09
C PHE A 2 -26.17 -39.08 -64.73
N ILE A 3 -25.83 -38.67 -65.97
CA ILE A 3 -24.65 -39.14 -66.71
C ILE A 3 -23.36 -39.06 -65.86
N TRP A 4 -23.06 -37.90 -65.26
CA TRP A 4 -21.87 -37.74 -64.41
C TRP A 4 -21.85 -38.68 -63.20
N ARG A 5 -23.00 -38.99 -62.58
CA ARG A 5 -23.04 -39.98 -61.48
C ARG A 5 -22.66 -41.38 -61.96
N SER A 6 -23.07 -41.73 -63.17
CA SER A 6 -22.78 -43.02 -63.79
C SER A 6 -21.32 -43.11 -64.27
N LEU A 7 -20.78 -42.05 -64.88
CA LEU A 7 -19.38 -41.97 -65.32
C LEU A 7 -18.42 -42.03 -64.12
N LEU A 8 -18.68 -41.22 -63.09
CA LEU A 8 -17.88 -41.17 -61.87
C LEU A 8 -18.16 -42.33 -60.89
N GLN A 9 -19.07 -43.24 -61.24
CA GLN A 9 -19.46 -44.43 -60.46
C GLN A 9 -19.72 -44.13 -58.97
N LEU A 10 -20.44 -43.03 -58.68
CA LEU A 10 -20.57 -42.51 -57.31
C LEU A 10 -21.26 -43.53 -56.38
N PRO A 11 -20.75 -43.74 -55.16
CA PRO A 11 -21.23 -44.81 -54.27
C PRO A 11 -22.47 -44.42 -53.45
N GLU A 12 -22.82 -43.13 -53.37
CA GLU A 12 -23.93 -42.58 -52.57
C GLU A 12 -23.85 -43.02 -51.07
N ASN A 13 -22.68 -42.84 -50.45
CA ASN A 13 -22.34 -43.26 -49.09
C ASN A 13 -23.02 -42.39 -48.00
N HIS A 14 -24.34 -42.48 -47.90
CA HIS A 14 -25.15 -41.70 -46.96
C HIS A 14 -24.65 -41.71 -45.51
N THR A 15 -24.32 -42.88 -44.96
CA THR A 15 -23.90 -43.03 -43.55
C THR A 15 -22.55 -42.38 -43.27
N ALA A 16 -21.54 -42.65 -44.11
CA ALA A 16 -20.21 -42.05 -43.99
C ALA A 16 -20.26 -40.52 -44.15
N PHE A 17 -21.08 -40.02 -45.08
CA PHE A 17 -21.27 -38.58 -45.26
C PHE A 17 -21.98 -37.92 -44.07
N SER A 18 -23.03 -38.54 -43.52
CA SER A 18 -23.66 -38.08 -42.28
C SER A 18 -22.64 -37.97 -41.15
N SER A 19 -21.80 -38.99 -40.94
CA SER A 19 -20.75 -38.96 -39.92
C SER A 19 -19.72 -37.83 -40.10
N LEU A 20 -19.48 -37.36 -41.33
CA LEU A 20 -18.64 -36.18 -41.60
C LEU A 20 -19.36 -34.85 -41.35
N ILE A 21 -20.67 -34.79 -41.61
CA ILE A 21 -21.51 -33.61 -41.37
C ILE A 21 -21.83 -33.41 -39.89
N ASP A 22 -21.99 -34.50 -39.13
CA ASP A 22 -22.27 -34.49 -37.69
C ASP A 22 -21.10 -33.94 -36.87
N LYS A 23 -19.86 -33.99 -37.39
CA LYS A 23 -18.69 -33.28 -36.84
C LYS A 23 -18.79 -31.75 -36.92
N GLY A 24 -19.79 -31.20 -37.62
CA GLY A 24 -20.05 -29.76 -37.70
C GLY A 24 -19.11 -28.98 -38.64
N ILE A 25 -19.10 -27.65 -38.51
CA ILE A 25 -18.28 -26.77 -39.35
C ILE A 25 -16.82 -26.81 -38.87
N HIS A 26 -15.89 -27.09 -39.79
CA HIS A 26 -14.47 -27.14 -39.47
C HIS A 26 -13.92 -25.73 -39.19
N MET A 27 -13.00 -25.61 -38.22
CA MET A 27 -12.47 -24.32 -37.73
C MET A 27 -11.95 -23.42 -38.86
N ALA A 28 -11.21 -24.01 -39.81
CA ALA A 28 -10.64 -23.32 -40.97
C ALA A 28 -11.67 -22.55 -41.82
N PHE A 29 -12.94 -23.00 -41.84
CA PHE A 29 -14.00 -22.43 -42.66
C PHE A 29 -15.03 -21.60 -41.88
N LEU A 30 -14.87 -21.40 -40.57
CA LEU A 30 -15.76 -20.52 -39.79
C LEU A 30 -15.82 -19.10 -40.37
N ASN A 31 -14.66 -18.54 -40.73
CA ASN A 31 -14.52 -17.21 -41.31
C ASN A 31 -14.48 -17.20 -42.85
N LEU A 32 -14.97 -18.26 -43.53
CA LEU A 32 -14.90 -18.39 -45.00
C LEU A 32 -15.43 -17.15 -45.74
N GLN A 33 -16.49 -16.52 -45.24
CA GLN A 33 -17.07 -15.30 -45.84
C GLN A 33 -16.07 -14.12 -45.95
N LYS A 34 -15.10 -14.02 -45.03
CA LYS A 34 -14.08 -12.96 -45.07
C LYS A 34 -13.03 -13.21 -46.15
N LYS A 35 -12.66 -14.48 -46.38
CA LYS A 35 -11.67 -14.89 -47.40
C LYS A 35 -12.29 -15.02 -48.79
N TYR A 36 -13.53 -15.49 -48.88
CA TYR A 36 -14.24 -15.74 -50.15
C TYR A 36 -15.68 -15.18 -50.08
N PRO A 37 -15.88 -13.90 -50.47
CA PRO A 37 -17.13 -13.18 -50.25
C PRO A 37 -18.24 -13.56 -51.25
N ILE A 38 -19.01 -14.61 -50.93
CA ILE A 38 -20.17 -15.04 -51.74
C ILE A 38 -21.42 -14.22 -51.39
N LYS A 39 -22.04 -13.57 -52.40
CA LYS A 39 -23.30 -12.80 -52.26
C LYS A 39 -24.50 -13.64 -51.78
N SER A 40 -24.58 -14.91 -52.15
CA SER A 40 -25.67 -15.82 -51.77
C SER A 40 -25.37 -16.59 -50.48
N ARG A 41 -26.12 -16.31 -49.41
CA ARG A 41 -26.02 -17.00 -48.11
C ARG A 41 -26.31 -18.50 -48.20
N LYS A 42 -27.20 -18.95 -49.10
CA LYS A 42 -27.47 -20.39 -49.32
C LYS A 42 -26.21 -21.07 -49.88
N LEU A 43 -25.62 -20.49 -50.92
CA LEU A 43 -24.40 -21.02 -51.55
C LEU A 43 -23.22 -21.06 -50.57
N LEU A 44 -23.00 -19.97 -49.84
CA LEU A 44 -21.95 -19.90 -48.82
C LEU A 44 -22.09 -21.01 -47.78
N ARG A 45 -23.31 -21.27 -47.28
CA ARG A 45 -23.57 -22.34 -46.30
C ARG A 45 -23.32 -23.73 -46.88
N VAL A 46 -23.70 -23.99 -48.13
CA VAL A 46 -23.44 -25.29 -48.79
C VAL A 46 -21.93 -25.47 -49.01
N LEU A 47 -21.23 -24.45 -49.53
CA LEU A 47 -19.77 -24.49 -49.72
C LEU A 47 -19.05 -24.74 -48.39
N GLN A 48 -19.36 -23.96 -47.35
CA GLN A 48 -18.77 -24.09 -46.02
C GLN A 48 -18.94 -25.50 -45.45
N ARG A 49 -20.12 -26.13 -45.63
CA ARG A 49 -20.37 -27.50 -45.17
C ARG A 49 -19.65 -28.55 -46.02
N THR A 50 -19.60 -28.40 -47.35
CA THR A 50 -18.86 -29.34 -48.22
C THR A 50 -17.36 -29.27 -47.95
N LEU A 51 -16.79 -28.07 -47.82
CA LEU A 51 -15.39 -27.87 -47.43
C LEU A 51 -15.08 -28.41 -46.02
N SER A 52 -16.00 -28.21 -45.06
CA SER A 52 -15.85 -28.80 -43.72
C SER A 52 -15.84 -30.33 -43.76
N ALA A 53 -16.72 -30.95 -44.54
CA ALA A 53 -16.73 -32.40 -44.71
C ALA A 53 -15.44 -32.92 -45.36
N LEU A 54 -14.84 -32.17 -46.28
CA LEU A 54 -13.52 -32.51 -46.87
C LEU A 54 -12.40 -32.41 -45.81
N ALA A 55 -12.31 -31.31 -45.05
CA ALA A 55 -11.33 -31.20 -43.95
C ALA A 55 -11.51 -32.27 -42.86
N HIS A 56 -12.76 -32.68 -42.58
CA HIS A 56 -13.05 -33.78 -41.65
C HIS A 56 -12.75 -35.18 -42.20
N TRP A 57 -12.52 -35.30 -43.52
CA TRP A 57 -12.12 -36.53 -44.20
C TRP A 57 -10.59 -36.62 -44.33
N SER A 58 -9.89 -35.51 -44.59
CA SER A 58 -8.43 -35.42 -44.52
C SER A 58 -7.96 -34.02 -44.10
N ALA A 59 -6.98 -33.99 -43.19
CA ALA A 59 -6.49 -32.76 -42.56
C ALA A 59 -5.93 -31.74 -43.58
N ILE A 60 -5.26 -32.16 -44.65
CA ILE A 60 -4.70 -31.24 -45.64
C ILE A 60 -5.74 -30.28 -46.26
N PHE A 61 -7.01 -30.72 -46.33
CA PHE A 61 -8.09 -29.91 -46.86
C PHE A 61 -8.50 -28.76 -45.94
N SER A 62 -8.07 -28.71 -44.66
CA SER A 62 -8.22 -27.50 -43.84
C SER A 62 -7.26 -26.38 -44.19
N ASP A 63 -6.16 -26.71 -44.86
CA ASP A 63 -5.04 -25.80 -45.10
C ASP A 63 -4.83 -25.48 -46.57
N THR A 64 -5.49 -26.21 -47.46
CA THR A 64 -5.46 -25.99 -48.91
C THR A 64 -6.17 -24.67 -49.29
N PRO A 65 -5.44 -23.62 -49.74
CA PRO A 65 -6.02 -22.29 -49.92
C PRO A 65 -6.94 -22.19 -51.14
N TYR A 66 -6.66 -22.96 -52.20
CA TYR A 66 -7.41 -22.98 -53.46
C TYR A 66 -8.61 -23.95 -53.43
N LEU A 67 -8.77 -24.78 -52.38
CA LEU A 67 -9.88 -25.73 -52.28
C LEU A 67 -11.29 -25.09 -52.41
N PRO A 68 -11.55 -23.87 -51.89
CA PRO A 68 -12.82 -23.17 -52.14
C PRO A 68 -13.04 -22.85 -53.62
N LEU A 69 -11.98 -22.49 -54.38
CA LEU A 69 -12.06 -22.20 -55.82
C LEU A 69 -12.42 -23.47 -56.59
N LEU A 70 -11.67 -24.55 -56.35
CA LEU A 70 -11.88 -25.87 -56.96
C LEU A 70 -13.28 -26.45 -56.68
N ALA A 71 -13.77 -26.33 -55.44
CA ALA A 71 -15.07 -26.89 -55.05
C ALA A 71 -16.27 -26.02 -55.45
N PHE A 72 -16.10 -24.71 -55.62
CA PHE A 72 -17.19 -23.76 -55.89
C PHE A 72 -18.03 -24.07 -57.15
N PRO A 73 -17.46 -24.40 -58.34
CA PRO A 73 -18.29 -24.70 -59.51
C PRO A 73 -19.21 -25.90 -59.28
N PHE A 74 -18.71 -26.96 -58.63
CA PHE A 74 -19.51 -28.14 -58.27
C PHE A 74 -20.58 -27.80 -57.23
N VAL A 75 -20.24 -27.04 -56.19
CA VAL A 75 -21.23 -26.57 -55.19
C VAL A 75 -22.32 -25.72 -55.86
N LYS A 76 -21.95 -24.85 -56.80
CA LYS A 76 -22.89 -24.03 -57.56
C LYS A 76 -23.80 -24.85 -58.47
N LEU A 77 -23.35 -26.01 -58.94
CA LEU A 77 -24.11 -26.94 -59.76
C LEU A 77 -25.01 -27.90 -58.94
N PHE A 78 -24.50 -28.42 -57.81
CA PHE A 78 -25.14 -29.45 -56.98
C PHE A 78 -25.77 -28.91 -55.67
N GLN A 79 -26.12 -27.61 -55.61
CA GLN A 79 -26.64 -26.91 -54.42
C GLN A 79 -27.78 -27.60 -53.63
N ASN A 80 -28.53 -28.48 -54.28
CA ASN A 80 -29.69 -29.17 -53.69
C ASN A 80 -29.36 -30.60 -53.21
N ASN A 81 -28.19 -31.16 -53.53
CA ASN A 81 -27.76 -32.47 -53.07
C ASN A 81 -26.28 -32.42 -52.67
N GLN A 82 -26.07 -32.19 -51.37
CA GLN A 82 -24.73 -31.99 -50.81
C GLN A 82 -23.88 -33.28 -50.77
N LEU A 83 -24.51 -34.46 -50.64
CA LEU A 83 -23.82 -35.75 -50.71
C LEU A 83 -23.15 -35.91 -52.07
N ILE A 84 -23.92 -35.79 -53.15
CA ILE A 84 -23.40 -35.91 -54.52
C ILE A 84 -22.38 -34.80 -54.81
N CYS A 85 -22.60 -33.58 -54.29
CA CYS A 85 -21.60 -32.52 -54.41
C CYS A 85 -20.26 -32.89 -53.76
N PHE A 86 -20.29 -33.48 -52.56
CA PHE A 86 -19.10 -33.93 -51.84
C PHE A 86 -18.42 -35.08 -52.60
N GLU A 87 -19.18 -36.10 -53.00
CA GLU A 87 -18.63 -37.26 -53.71
C GLU A 87 -18.03 -36.88 -55.07
N VAL A 88 -18.66 -36.00 -55.84
CA VAL A 88 -18.06 -35.50 -57.10
C VAL A 88 -16.73 -34.79 -56.85
N VAL A 89 -16.64 -33.94 -55.82
CA VAL A 89 -15.39 -33.22 -55.50
C VAL A 89 -14.33 -34.19 -54.94
N ALA A 90 -14.71 -35.16 -54.11
CA ALA A 90 -13.80 -36.18 -53.59
C ALA A 90 -13.27 -37.10 -54.72
N THR A 91 -14.12 -37.53 -55.66
CA THR A 91 -13.71 -38.27 -56.85
C THR A 91 -12.80 -37.44 -57.75
N LEU A 92 -13.09 -36.14 -57.92
CA LEU A 92 -12.24 -35.22 -58.68
C LEU A 92 -10.84 -35.15 -58.05
N ILE A 93 -10.76 -34.95 -56.73
CA ILE A 93 -9.49 -34.81 -56.01
C ILE A 93 -8.64 -36.08 -56.08
N ILE A 94 -9.25 -37.26 -55.94
CA ILE A 94 -8.51 -38.54 -56.04
C ILE A 94 -7.98 -38.79 -57.45
N ASN A 95 -8.72 -38.43 -58.50
CA ASN A 95 -8.43 -38.87 -59.86
C ASN A 95 -7.77 -37.81 -60.74
N TRP A 96 -8.23 -36.57 -60.71
CA TRP A 96 -7.70 -35.46 -61.54
C TRP A 96 -6.75 -34.54 -60.76
N CYS A 97 -6.73 -34.62 -59.42
CA CYS A 97 -5.75 -33.91 -58.57
C CYS A 97 -4.64 -34.85 -58.02
N GLN A 98 -4.34 -35.93 -58.74
CA GLN A 98 -3.20 -36.80 -58.44
C GLN A 98 -1.90 -35.98 -58.43
N HIS A 99 -1.02 -36.27 -57.46
CA HIS A 99 0.23 -35.53 -57.22
C HIS A 99 0.09 -34.02 -56.90
N TRP A 100 -1.13 -33.47 -56.75
CA TRP A 100 -1.31 -32.03 -56.50
C TRP A 100 -0.77 -31.55 -55.14
N PHE A 101 -0.56 -32.48 -54.21
CA PHE A 101 -0.27 -32.20 -52.80
C PHE A 101 1.13 -32.66 -52.36
N GLU A 102 1.97 -33.20 -53.26
CA GLU A 102 3.30 -33.73 -52.93
C GLU A 102 4.24 -32.68 -52.35
N TYR A 103 4.16 -31.44 -52.84
CA TYR A 103 4.97 -30.30 -52.39
C TYR A 103 4.18 -29.27 -51.58
N PHE A 104 3.04 -29.68 -51.00
CA PHE A 104 2.18 -28.81 -50.22
C PHE A 104 2.98 -28.04 -49.14
N PRO A 105 2.84 -26.69 -49.03
CA PRO A 105 1.78 -25.84 -49.59
C PRO A 105 2.01 -25.30 -51.00
N ASN A 106 3.11 -25.64 -51.68
CA ASN A 106 3.42 -25.11 -53.01
C ASN A 106 2.52 -25.73 -54.10
N PRO A 107 2.30 -25.04 -55.24
CA PRO A 107 1.67 -25.64 -56.42
C PRO A 107 2.42 -26.89 -56.91
N PRO A 108 1.74 -27.84 -57.58
CA PRO A 108 2.34 -29.12 -57.94
C PRO A 108 3.32 -29.01 -59.11
N ILE A 109 4.59 -28.78 -58.76
CA ILE A 109 5.70 -28.59 -59.70
C ILE A 109 5.80 -29.73 -60.73
N ASN A 110 5.58 -30.99 -60.31
CA ASN A 110 5.58 -32.16 -61.20
C ASN A 110 4.52 -32.05 -62.32
N ILE A 111 3.29 -31.68 -61.97
CA ILE A 111 2.18 -31.51 -62.91
C ILE A 111 2.41 -30.29 -63.82
N LEU A 112 2.91 -29.19 -63.26
CA LEU A 112 3.20 -27.97 -64.02
C LEU A 112 4.36 -28.16 -65.01
N SER A 113 5.40 -28.90 -64.61
CA SER A 113 6.51 -29.31 -65.50
C SER A 113 6.03 -30.25 -66.61
N MET A 114 5.11 -31.18 -66.31
CA MET A 114 4.51 -32.06 -67.31
C MET A 114 3.75 -31.24 -68.38
N ILE A 115 2.93 -30.27 -67.97
CA ILE A 115 2.26 -29.33 -68.89
C ILE A 115 3.27 -28.53 -69.72
N GLU A 116 4.34 -28.04 -69.10
CA GLU A 116 5.40 -27.29 -69.81
C GLU A 116 6.13 -28.15 -70.84
N ASN A 117 6.42 -29.42 -70.54
CA ASN A 117 7.07 -30.35 -71.46
C ASN A 117 6.20 -30.66 -72.69
N ILE A 118 4.88 -30.78 -72.51
CA ILE A 118 3.93 -30.98 -73.61
C ILE A 118 3.82 -29.71 -74.46
N LEU A 119 3.73 -28.53 -73.82
CA LEU A 119 3.75 -27.25 -74.54
C LEU A 119 5.08 -27.06 -75.32
N ALA A 120 6.22 -27.45 -74.73
CA ALA A 120 7.53 -27.44 -75.37
C ALA A 120 7.64 -28.38 -76.59
N PHE A 121 6.79 -29.41 -76.67
CA PHE A 121 6.73 -30.29 -77.82
C PHE A 121 5.89 -29.68 -78.95
N HIS A 122 4.70 -29.16 -78.63
CA HIS A 122 3.70 -28.71 -79.62
C HIS A 122 3.82 -27.25 -80.07
N ASP A 123 4.15 -26.29 -79.18
CA ASP A 123 4.39 -24.89 -79.54
C ASP A 123 5.61 -24.31 -78.82
N LYS A 124 6.78 -24.51 -79.44
CA LYS A 124 8.07 -24.02 -78.96
C LYS A 124 8.18 -22.50 -78.98
N GLU A 125 7.51 -21.82 -79.91
CA GLU A 125 7.57 -20.36 -80.05
C GLU A 125 6.80 -19.70 -78.90
N LEU A 126 5.61 -20.21 -78.56
CA LEU A 126 4.84 -19.73 -77.42
C LEU A 126 5.58 -19.96 -76.09
N LEU A 127 6.23 -21.11 -75.90
CA LEU A 127 7.02 -21.36 -74.69
C LEU A 127 8.30 -20.51 -74.63
N GLN A 128 8.96 -20.24 -75.76
CA GLN A 128 10.09 -19.30 -75.82
C GLN A 128 9.64 -17.89 -75.42
N HIS A 129 8.52 -17.41 -75.97
CA HIS A 129 7.93 -16.12 -75.60
C HIS A 129 7.61 -16.01 -74.11
N PHE A 130 7.08 -17.08 -73.48
CA PHE A 130 6.90 -17.12 -72.03
C PHE A 130 8.22 -17.01 -71.27
N ARG A 131 9.27 -17.73 -71.68
CA ARG A 131 10.58 -17.68 -71.03
C ARG A 131 11.28 -16.33 -71.19
N ASP A 132 11.15 -15.68 -72.35
CA ASP A 132 11.72 -14.36 -72.62
C ASP A 132 11.06 -13.25 -71.78
N HIS A 133 9.88 -13.51 -71.19
CA HIS A 133 9.13 -12.59 -70.33
C HIS A 133 9.02 -13.08 -68.86
N ASP A 134 9.87 -14.02 -68.43
CA ASP A 134 9.88 -14.60 -67.07
C ASP A 134 8.53 -15.22 -66.61
N ILE A 135 7.74 -15.73 -67.56
CA ILE A 135 6.44 -16.38 -67.31
C ILE A 135 6.65 -17.88 -67.10
N THR A 136 6.34 -18.35 -65.89
CA THR A 136 6.44 -19.77 -65.53
C THR A 136 5.10 -20.50 -65.71
N SER A 137 5.13 -21.82 -65.70
CA SER A 137 3.92 -22.67 -65.68
C SER A 137 3.00 -22.40 -64.48
N GLN A 138 3.48 -21.80 -63.40
CA GLN A 138 2.63 -21.31 -62.30
C GLN A 138 1.73 -20.13 -62.71
N VAL A 139 2.05 -19.39 -63.77
CA VAL A 139 1.23 -18.27 -64.26
C VAL A 139 0.21 -18.72 -65.31
N TYR A 140 0.64 -19.52 -66.30
CA TYR A 140 -0.23 -19.88 -67.44
C TYR A 140 -1.02 -21.19 -67.27
N ALA A 141 -0.63 -22.06 -66.34
CA ALA A 141 -1.28 -23.36 -66.13
C ALA A 141 -1.99 -23.48 -64.77
N TRP A 142 -1.38 -22.97 -63.69
CA TRP A 142 -1.96 -23.15 -62.35
C TRP A 142 -3.32 -22.45 -62.13
N PRO A 143 -3.57 -21.19 -62.55
CA PRO A 143 -4.88 -20.54 -62.39
C PRO A 143 -6.02 -21.31 -63.08
N LEU A 144 -5.72 -21.93 -64.22
CA LEU A 144 -6.66 -22.77 -64.96
C LEU A 144 -6.97 -24.07 -64.21
N LEU A 145 -5.99 -24.67 -63.54
CA LEU A 145 -6.17 -25.89 -62.75
C LEU A 145 -6.85 -25.63 -61.40
N GLU A 146 -6.40 -24.63 -60.63
CA GLU A 146 -6.88 -24.38 -59.26
C GLU A 146 -8.35 -23.94 -59.20
N THR A 147 -8.80 -23.23 -60.25
CA THR A 147 -10.20 -22.84 -60.47
C THR A 147 -10.98 -23.89 -61.27
N VAL A 148 -10.29 -24.92 -61.77
CA VAL A 148 -10.73 -25.90 -62.76
C VAL A 148 -11.52 -25.25 -63.91
N PHE A 149 -10.89 -24.25 -64.54
CA PHE A 149 -11.40 -23.40 -65.63
C PHE A 149 -12.65 -22.56 -65.30
N SER A 150 -13.10 -22.50 -64.05
CA SER A 150 -14.39 -21.85 -63.71
C SER A 150 -14.36 -20.32 -63.68
N GLU A 151 -13.17 -19.69 -63.68
CA GLU A 151 -13.01 -18.24 -63.87
C GLU A 151 -13.07 -17.85 -65.36
N VAL A 152 -12.26 -18.51 -66.19
CA VAL A 152 -12.11 -18.18 -67.62
C VAL A 152 -13.28 -18.63 -68.51
N LEU A 153 -14.06 -19.64 -68.11
CA LEU A 153 -15.22 -20.13 -68.89
C LEU A 153 -16.56 -19.60 -68.37
N THR A 154 -17.55 -19.55 -69.28
CA THR A 154 -18.96 -19.46 -68.88
C THR A 154 -19.48 -20.82 -68.39
N ARG A 155 -20.67 -20.82 -67.78
CA ARG A 155 -21.29 -22.04 -67.24
C ARG A 155 -21.51 -23.11 -68.31
N GLU A 156 -21.87 -22.72 -69.53
CA GLU A 156 -22.23 -23.68 -70.59
C GLU A 156 -20.98 -24.28 -71.24
N GLU A 157 -19.94 -23.48 -71.45
CA GLU A 157 -18.63 -23.95 -71.91
C GLU A 157 -17.97 -24.87 -70.87
N TRP A 158 -18.02 -24.49 -69.60
CA TRP A 158 -17.49 -25.29 -68.50
C TRP A 158 -18.18 -26.66 -68.41
N LEU A 159 -19.51 -26.72 -68.60
CA LEU A 159 -20.23 -27.99 -68.63
C LEU A 159 -19.83 -28.85 -69.84
N LYS A 160 -19.71 -28.27 -71.04
CA LYS A 160 -19.23 -28.98 -72.24
C LYS A 160 -17.81 -29.54 -72.04
N LEU A 161 -16.93 -28.77 -71.41
CA LEU A 161 -15.58 -29.23 -71.08
C LEU A 161 -15.65 -30.41 -70.10
N PHE A 162 -16.40 -30.29 -69.01
CA PHE A 162 -16.48 -31.33 -67.99
C PHE A 162 -17.20 -32.60 -68.43
N ASP A 163 -18.13 -32.52 -69.38
CA ASP A 163 -18.67 -33.70 -70.07
C ASP A 163 -17.55 -34.51 -70.76
N ASN A 164 -16.52 -33.85 -71.31
CA ASN A 164 -15.36 -34.51 -71.91
C ASN A 164 -14.32 -34.93 -70.85
N VAL A 165 -14.01 -34.08 -69.86
CA VAL A 165 -13.04 -34.40 -68.78
C VAL A 165 -13.45 -35.66 -68.01
N PHE A 166 -14.75 -35.82 -67.70
CA PHE A 166 -15.27 -37.00 -67.00
C PHE A 166 -15.54 -38.22 -67.90
N SER A 167 -15.41 -38.09 -69.22
CA SER A 167 -15.55 -39.20 -70.17
C SER A 167 -14.21 -39.80 -70.61
N ASN A 168 -13.10 -39.13 -70.33
CA ASN A 168 -11.74 -39.51 -70.72
C ASN A 168 -10.84 -39.77 -69.51
N HIS A 169 -9.60 -40.20 -69.77
CA HIS A 169 -8.58 -40.41 -68.74
C HIS A 169 -8.21 -39.09 -68.02
N PRO A 170 -7.75 -39.10 -66.75
CA PRO A 170 -7.33 -37.89 -66.03
C PRO A 170 -6.33 -36.98 -66.77
N SER A 171 -5.49 -37.56 -67.63
CA SER A 171 -4.58 -36.86 -68.55
C SER A 171 -5.26 -35.78 -69.40
N PHE A 172 -6.54 -35.95 -69.75
CA PHE A 172 -7.34 -35.00 -70.55
C PHE A 172 -7.37 -33.59 -69.94
N LEU A 173 -7.43 -33.47 -68.60
CA LEU A 173 -7.49 -32.16 -67.94
C LEU A 173 -6.18 -31.38 -68.11
N LEU A 174 -5.03 -32.06 -68.06
CA LEU A 174 -3.72 -31.42 -68.24
C LEU A 174 -3.52 -31.01 -69.70
N LEU A 175 -3.93 -31.86 -70.66
CA LEU A 175 -3.91 -31.54 -72.08
C LEU A 175 -4.88 -30.40 -72.44
N THR A 176 -5.98 -30.24 -71.70
CA THR A 176 -6.87 -29.06 -71.82
C THR A 176 -6.14 -27.75 -71.53
N VAL A 177 -5.22 -27.73 -70.55
CA VAL A 177 -4.42 -26.53 -70.26
C VAL A 177 -3.51 -26.17 -71.43
N VAL A 178 -2.85 -27.17 -72.03
CA VAL A 178 -1.99 -26.96 -73.21
C VAL A 178 -2.82 -26.49 -74.41
N ALA A 179 -3.92 -27.17 -74.72
CA ALA A 179 -4.81 -26.79 -75.82
C ALA A 179 -5.38 -25.37 -75.64
N TYR A 180 -5.75 -24.97 -74.42
CA TYR A 180 -6.23 -23.62 -74.13
C TYR A 180 -5.17 -22.55 -74.44
N ASN A 181 -3.90 -22.83 -74.10
CA ASN A 181 -2.77 -21.96 -74.42
C ASN A 181 -2.50 -21.90 -75.94
N ILE A 182 -2.46 -23.03 -76.64
CA ILE A 182 -2.25 -23.10 -78.10
C ILE A 182 -3.39 -22.40 -78.86
N CYS A 183 -4.65 -22.65 -78.51
CA CYS A 183 -5.79 -21.94 -79.13
C CYS A 183 -5.77 -20.43 -78.81
N SER A 184 -5.10 -20.02 -77.73
CA SER A 184 -4.90 -18.62 -77.31
C SER A 184 -3.56 -18.02 -77.76
N ARG A 185 -2.82 -18.69 -78.65
CA ARG A 185 -1.47 -18.27 -79.10
C ARG A 185 -1.41 -16.81 -79.58
N ALA A 186 -2.38 -16.38 -80.39
CA ALA A 186 -2.37 -15.05 -80.99
C ALA A 186 -2.43 -13.90 -79.95
N PRO A 187 -3.35 -13.86 -78.97
CA PRO A 187 -3.29 -12.86 -77.91
C PRO A 187 -2.05 -13.02 -77.01
N LEU A 188 -1.65 -14.24 -76.66
CA LEU A 188 -0.53 -14.48 -75.75
C LEU A 188 0.83 -14.00 -76.30
N LEU A 189 1.08 -14.15 -77.60
CA LEU A 189 2.29 -13.61 -78.24
C LEU A 189 2.31 -12.07 -78.35
N ASN A 190 1.16 -11.41 -78.17
CA ASN A 190 1.07 -9.95 -78.14
C ASN A 190 1.21 -9.37 -76.72
N CYS A 191 1.10 -10.18 -75.67
CA CYS A 191 1.36 -9.78 -74.29
C CYS A 191 2.88 -9.59 -74.09
N SER A 192 3.27 -8.50 -73.43
CA SER A 192 4.68 -8.17 -73.15
C SER A 192 4.97 -7.80 -71.69
N LEU A 193 3.93 -7.50 -70.89
CA LEU A 193 4.06 -7.33 -69.44
C LEU A 193 3.55 -8.58 -68.72
N LYS A 194 4.21 -8.95 -67.62
CA LYS A 194 3.78 -10.08 -66.78
C LYS A 194 2.34 -9.96 -66.30
N ASP A 195 1.95 -8.74 -65.89
CA ASP A 195 0.60 -8.40 -65.45
C ASP A 195 -0.46 -8.68 -66.54
N ASP A 196 -0.11 -8.57 -67.84
CA ASP A 196 -1.03 -8.88 -68.95
C ASP A 196 -1.32 -10.40 -69.02
N PHE A 197 -0.32 -11.24 -68.78
CA PHE A 197 -0.49 -12.70 -68.72
C PHE A 197 -1.31 -13.10 -67.49
N GLU A 198 -0.99 -12.57 -66.31
CA GLU A 198 -1.77 -12.81 -65.09
C GLU A 198 -3.23 -12.36 -65.27
N TYR A 199 -3.46 -11.20 -65.88
CA TYR A 199 -4.80 -10.75 -66.25
C TYR A 199 -5.49 -11.72 -67.22
N PHE A 200 -4.81 -12.17 -68.27
CA PHE A 200 -5.37 -13.08 -69.28
C PHE A 200 -5.89 -14.39 -68.68
N PHE A 201 -5.15 -15.01 -67.75
CA PHE A 201 -5.53 -16.32 -67.17
C PHE A 201 -6.57 -16.24 -66.04
N HIS A 202 -6.87 -15.05 -65.51
CA HIS A 202 -7.96 -14.83 -64.56
C HIS A 202 -9.23 -14.22 -65.19
N HIS A 203 -9.22 -13.90 -66.50
CA HIS A 203 -10.34 -13.26 -67.18
C HIS A 203 -10.91 -14.11 -68.32
N ARG A 204 -12.13 -13.78 -68.75
CA ARG A 204 -12.81 -14.49 -69.83
C ARG A 204 -12.34 -14.02 -71.18
N ASN A 205 -11.77 -14.95 -71.94
CA ASN A 205 -11.27 -14.72 -73.28
C ASN A 205 -12.28 -15.17 -74.34
N ASN A 206 -12.28 -14.53 -75.51
CA ASN A 206 -13.17 -14.87 -76.61
C ASN A 206 -12.65 -16.11 -77.37
N LEU A 207 -12.94 -17.30 -76.84
CA LEU A 207 -12.38 -18.57 -77.26
C LEU A 207 -13.51 -19.61 -77.39
N ASP A 208 -13.66 -20.25 -78.55
CA ASP A 208 -14.63 -21.35 -78.69
C ASP A 208 -14.08 -22.63 -78.05
N ILE A 209 -14.66 -23.01 -76.90
CA ILE A 209 -14.33 -24.24 -76.18
C ILE A 209 -14.44 -25.49 -77.07
N SER A 210 -15.27 -25.47 -78.12
CA SER A 210 -15.44 -26.58 -79.06
C SER A 210 -14.19 -26.80 -79.92
N VAL A 211 -13.47 -25.71 -80.25
CA VAL A 211 -12.16 -25.75 -80.91
C VAL A 211 -11.12 -26.29 -79.94
N VAL A 212 -11.11 -25.79 -78.69
CA VAL A 212 -10.19 -26.28 -77.65
C VAL A 212 -10.36 -27.77 -77.41
N ILE A 213 -11.59 -28.27 -77.24
CA ILE A 213 -11.87 -29.69 -77.03
C ILE A 213 -11.37 -30.55 -78.21
N ARG A 214 -11.59 -30.10 -79.45
CA ARG A 214 -11.05 -30.77 -80.64
C ARG A 214 -9.52 -30.79 -80.63
N GLU A 215 -8.89 -29.69 -80.21
CA GLU A 215 -7.45 -29.61 -80.05
C GLU A 215 -6.95 -30.55 -78.94
N VAL A 216 -7.65 -30.70 -77.81
CA VAL A 216 -7.29 -31.68 -76.76
C VAL A 216 -7.24 -33.10 -77.31
N TYR A 217 -8.27 -33.53 -78.06
CA TYR A 217 -8.25 -34.84 -78.72
C TYR A 217 -7.10 -34.96 -79.72
N HIS A 218 -6.78 -33.89 -80.47
CA HIS A 218 -5.62 -33.87 -81.35
C HIS A 218 -4.29 -34.03 -80.58
N LEU A 219 -4.14 -33.34 -79.45
CA LEU A 219 -2.97 -33.45 -78.57
C LEU A 219 -2.85 -34.84 -77.93
N MET A 220 -3.96 -35.50 -77.58
CA MET A 220 -3.94 -36.90 -77.11
C MET A 220 -3.37 -37.85 -78.16
N ASP A 221 -3.82 -37.73 -79.41
CA ASP A 221 -3.38 -38.60 -80.51
C ASP A 221 -1.93 -38.31 -80.98
N THR A 222 -1.42 -37.09 -80.75
CA THR A 222 -0.11 -36.63 -81.28
C THR A 222 1.00 -36.51 -80.25
N THR A 223 0.71 -36.50 -78.94
CA THR A 223 1.74 -36.42 -77.90
C THR A 223 2.46 -37.77 -77.74
N PRO A 224 3.81 -37.83 -77.84
CA PRO A 224 4.56 -39.07 -77.65
C PRO A 224 4.37 -39.66 -76.24
N GLY A 225 4.30 -40.99 -76.15
CA GLY A 225 4.08 -41.70 -74.88
C GLY A 225 5.08 -41.37 -73.76
N ASP A 226 6.31 -41.00 -74.09
CA ASP A 226 7.34 -40.61 -73.11
C ASP A 226 7.03 -39.29 -72.38
N ILE A 227 6.21 -38.42 -72.99
CA ILE A 227 5.82 -37.09 -72.48
C ILE A 227 4.32 -37.07 -72.12
N HIS A 228 3.53 -38.03 -72.62
CA HIS A 228 2.08 -38.07 -72.41
C HIS A 228 1.75 -38.36 -70.92
N PRO A 229 0.86 -37.57 -70.28
CA PRO A 229 0.44 -37.78 -68.88
C PRO A 229 -0.25 -39.12 -68.57
N ASP A 230 -0.44 -40.01 -69.55
CA ASP A 230 -1.14 -41.29 -69.36
C ASP A 230 -0.26 -42.29 -68.61
N ASN A 231 1.04 -42.28 -68.92
CA ASN A 231 2.01 -43.19 -68.33
C ASN A 231 2.50 -42.70 -66.94
N MET A 232 2.12 -41.49 -66.54
CA MET A 232 2.55 -40.85 -65.29
C MET A 232 1.42 -40.67 -64.26
N LEU A 233 0.16 -40.87 -64.65
CA LEU A 233 -1.01 -40.78 -63.78
C LEU A 233 -1.71 -42.14 -63.69
N ASP A 234 -2.23 -42.48 -62.52
CA ASP A 234 -3.03 -43.69 -62.36
C ASP A 234 -4.38 -43.58 -63.09
N VAL A 235 -4.87 -44.73 -63.57
CA VAL A 235 -6.19 -44.88 -64.21
C VAL A 235 -7.31 -44.58 -63.22
N PHE A 236 -8.44 -44.06 -63.72
CA PHE A 236 -9.61 -43.71 -62.92
C PHE A 236 -10.04 -44.80 -61.92
N VAL A 237 -10.12 -44.43 -60.64
CA VAL A 237 -10.61 -45.23 -59.51
C VAL A 237 -11.86 -44.58 -58.90
N ALA A 238 -12.94 -45.35 -58.86
CA ALA A 238 -14.19 -44.96 -58.19
C ALA A 238 -14.05 -44.94 -56.65
N LEU A 239 -14.81 -44.08 -55.97
CA LEU A 239 -14.88 -44.07 -54.51
C LEU A 239 -15.38 -45.42 -53.95
N THR A 240 -14.77 -45.87 -52.86
CA THR A 240 -15.15 -47.10 -52.16
C THR A 240 -16.58 -47.02 -51.62
N LYS A 241 -17.31 -48.15 -51.66
CA LYS A 241 -18.69 -48.25 -51.14
C LYS A 241 -18.68 -48.51 -49.63
N GLY A 242 -19.59 -47.86 -48.91
CA GLY A 242 -19.76 -47.95 -47.45
C GLY A 242 -18.88 -46.98 -46.64
N GLN A 243 -17.63 -46.77 -47.03
CA GLN A 243 -16.69 -45.82 -46.40
C GLN A 243 -15.88 -45.08 -47.48
N TYR A 244 -15.41 -43.86 -47.17
CA TYR A 244 -14.51 -43.12 -48.05
C TYR A 244 -13.05 -43.59 -47.89
N PRO A 245 -12.24 -43.61 -48.96
CA PRO A 245 -10.87 -44.10 -48.87
C PRO A 245 -9.99 -43.13 -48.05
N VAL A 246 -8.91 -43.63 -47.45
CA VAL A 246 -7.97 -42.79 -46.68
C VAL A 246 -7.12 -41.98 -47.66
N PHE A 247 -7.26 -40.66 -47.64
CA PHE A 247 -6.40 -39.77 -48.43
C PHE A 247 -5.08 -39.52 -47.69
N ASN A 248 -3.97 -39.93 -48.28
CA ASN A 248 -2.62 -39.87 -47.66
C ASN A 248 -1.51 -39.37 -48.62
N GLN A 249 -1.87 -38.92 -49.83
CA GLN A 249 -0.94 -38.50 -50.88
C GLN A 249 -0.38 -37.09 -50.65
N TYR A 250 0.19 -36.82 -49.47
CA TYR A 250 0.76 -35.53 -49.09
C TYR A 250 1.79 -35.66 -47.96
N PRO A 251 2.70 -34.68 -47.78
CA PRO A 251 3.65 -34.64 -46.66
C PRO A 251 2.95 -34.50 -45.30
N LYS A 252 2.61 -35.64 -44.68
CA LYS A 252 1.91 -35.69 -43.38
C LYS A 252 2.59 -34.84 -42.32
N PHE A 253 3.91 -34.96 -42.18
CA PHE A 253 4.69 -34.19 -41.20
C PHE A 253 4.44 -32.67 -41.27
N ILE A 254 4.33 -32.09 -42.47
CA ILE A 254 4.10 -30.65 -42.66
C ILE A 254 2.68 -30.28 -42.23
N VAL A 255 1.68 -31.07 -42.63
CA VAL A 255 0.27 -30.82 -42.31
C VAL A 255 -0.03 -31.06 -40.82
N ASP A 256 0.55 -32.11 -40.24
CA ASP A 256 0.42 -32.45 -38.82
C ASP A 256 1.06 -31.34 -37.96
N TYR A 257 2.24 -30.83 -38.33
CA TYR A 257 2.88 -29.68 -37.68
C TYR A 257 2.04 -28.40 -37.79
N GLN A 258 1.50 -28.08 -38.98
CA GLN A 258 0.61 -26.92 -39.16
C GLN A 258 -0.68 -27.03 -38.34
N THR A 259 -1.21 -28.25 -38.18
CA THR A 259 -2.39 -28.52 -37.36
C THR A 259 -2.06 -28.30 -35.88
N GLN A 260 -0.98 -28.91 -35.39
CA GLN A 260 -0.53 -28.80 -33.99
C GLN A 260 -0.21 -27.35 -33.61
N GLU A 261 0.49 -26.59 -34.45
CA GLU A 261 0.84 -25.21 -34.15
C GLU A 261 -0.40 -24.30 -34.11
N ARG A 262 -1.45 -24.60 -34.90
CA ARG A 262 -2.74 -23.90 -34.78
C ARG A 262 -3.53 -24.28 -33.53
N GLU A 263 -3.49 -25.55 -33.12
CA GLU A 263 -4.09 -25.98 -31.85
C GLU A 263 -3.37 -25.33 -30.66
N ARG A 264 -2.04 -25.20 -30.73
CA ARG A 264 -1.23 -24.47 -29.77
C ARG A 264 -1.59 -22.99 -29.71
N ILE A 265 -1.53 -22.27 -30.84
CA ILE A 265 -1.93 -20.84 -30.92
C ILE A 265 -3.34 -20.65 -30.36
N ARG A 266 -4.27 -21.56 -30.65
CA ARG A 266 -5.64 -21.51 -30.09
C ARG A 266 -5.68 -21.72 -28.58
N ASN A 267 -4.88 -22.63 -28.03
CA ASN A 267 -4.79 -22.83 -26.59
C ASN A 267 -4.20 -21.59 -25.91
N ASP A 268 -3.13 -21.03 -26.49
CA ASP A 268 -2.51 -19.78 -26.04
C ASP A 268 -3.51 -18.60 -26.11
N GLU A 269 -4.34 -18.50 -27.17
CA GLU A 269 -5.43 -17.52 -27.27
C GLU A 269 -6.51 -17.73 -26.20
N LEU A 270 -6.88 -18.98 -25.90
CA LEU A 270 -7.88 -19.30 -24.87
C LEU A 270 -7.35 -18.99 -23.46
N ASP A 271 -6.08 -19.27 -23.20
CA ASP A 271 -5.44 -18.96 -21.92
C ASP A 271 -5.23 -17.45 -21.75
N TYR A 272 -4.83 -16.73 -22.81
CA TYR A 272 -4.82 -15.26 -22.82
C TYR A 272 -6.20 -14.65 -22.51
N LEU A 273 -7.28 -15.21 -23.07
CA LEU A 273 -8.64 -14.76 -22.76
C LEU A 273 -9.05 -15.07 -21.31
N ARG A 274 -8.63 -16.21 -20.74
CA ARG A 274 -8.84 -16.54 -19.32
C ARG A 274 -8.07 -15.59 -18.41
N GLU A 275 -6.79 -15.37 -18.66
CA GLU A 275 -5.94 -14.44 -17.90
C GLU A 275 -6.54 -13.04 -17.92
N ARG A 276 -6.91 -12.54 -19.11
CA ARG A 276 -7.58 -11.25 -19.26
C ARG A 276 -8.87 -11.17 -18.42
N GLN A 277 -9.70 -12.22 -18.44
CA GLN A 277 -10.91 -12.26 -17.61
C GLN A 277 -10.59 -12.25 -16.11
N THR A 278 -9.52 -12.93 -15.66
CA THR A 278 -9.08 -12.85 -14.27
C THR A 278 -8.59 -11.45 -13.87
N VAL A 279 -7.88 -10.75 -14.76
CA VAL A 279 -7.44 -9.35 -14.54
C VAL A 279 -8.64 -8.40 -14.51
N GLU A 280 -9.61 -8.54 -15.41
CA GLU A 280 -10.85 -7.75 -15.39
C GLU A 280 -11.66 -7.99 -14.10
N ASN A 281 -11.71 -9.22 -13.60
CA ASN A 281 -12.34 -9.54 -12.30
C ASN A 281 -11.56 -8.94 -11.11
N MET A 282 -10.23 -9.07 -11.06
CA MET A 282 -9.39 -8.48 -10.01
C MET A 282 -9.52 -6.95 -9.99
N GLN A 283 -9.58 -6.30 -11.16
CA GLN A 283 -9.80 -4.87 -11.25
C GLN A 283 -11.17 -4.47 -10.69
N ALA A 284 -12.22 -5.25 -10.98
CA ALA A 284 -13.56 -5.02 -10.41
C ALA A 284 -13.59 -5.19 -8.88
N GLU A 285 -12.87 -6.17 -8.32
CA GLU A 285 -12.71 -6.33 -6.87
C GLU A 285 -11.97 -5.15 -6.23
N VAL A 286 -10.89 -4.67 -6.86
CA VAL A 286 -10.15 -3.48 -6.40
C VAL A 286 -11.02 -2.23 -6.44
N ASP A 287 -11.77 -2.00 -7.52
CA ASP A 287 -12.66 -0.84 -7.61
C ASP A 287 -13.84 -0.94 -6.64
N GLN A 288 -14.35 -2.14 -6.34
CA GLN A 288 -15.32 -2.32 -5.25
C GLN A 288 -14.71 -1.97 -3.88
N GLN A 289 -13.52 -2.48 -3.55
CA GLN A 289 -12.83 -2.15 -2.30
C GLN A 289 -12.60 -0.65 -2.15
N ARG A 290 -12.21 0.05 -3.24
CA ARG A 290 -12.06 1.51 -3.24
C ARG A 290 -13.35 2.25 -2.94
N VAL A 291 -14.49 1.80 -3.47
CA VAL A 291 -15.81 2.39 -3.16
C VAL A 291 -16.20 2.15 -1.70
N GLU A 292 -15.91 0.96 -1.16
CA GLU A 292 -16.14 0.63 0.26
C GLU A 292 -15.26 1.46 1.20
N ASP A 293 -13.98 1.64 0.87
CA ASP A 293 -13.03 2.50 1.60
C ASP A 293 -13.46 3.98 1.55
N GLU A 294 -13.83 4.51 0.38
CA GLU A 294 -14.33 5.88 0.23
C GLU A 294 -15.59 6.12 1.07
N ALA A 295 -16.53 5.17 1.09
CA ALA A 295 -17.71 5.22 1.93
C ALA A 295 -17.37 5.15 3.44
N TRP A 296 -16.37 4.33 3.82
CA TRP A 296 -15.87 4.26 5.19
C TRP A 296 -15.23 5.58 5.64
N TYR A 297 -14.38 6.19 4.81
CA TYR A 297 -13.77 7.50 5.08
C TYR A 297 -14.83 8.60 5.22
N GLN A 298 -15.83 8.64 4.35
CA GLN A 298 -16.95 9.59 4.46
C GLN A 298 -17.72 9.42 5.79
N LYS A 299 -18.00 8.18 6.20
CA LYS A 299 -18.65 7.87 7.47
C LYS A 299 -17.79 8.29 8.67
N GLN A 300 -16.48 8.05 8.61
CA GLN A 300 -15.54 8.41 9.67
C GLN A 300 -15.40 9.94 9.82
N GLU A 301 -15.39 10.67 8.70
CA GLU A 301 -15.38 12.14 8.68
C GLU A 301 -16.67 12.74 9.26
N LEU A 302 -17.83 12.15 8.97
CA LEU A 302 -19.10 12.53 9.58
C LEU A 302 -19.11 12.30 11.10
N LEU A 303 -18.55 11.18 11.57
CA LEU A 303 -18.39 10.90 13.00
C LEU A 303 -17.45 11.90 13.67
N ARG A 304 -16.32 12.27 13.03
CA ARG A 304 -15.39 13.29 13.55
C ARG A 304 -16.09 14.64 13.71
N LYS A 305 -16.82 15.11 12.69
CA LYS A 305 -17.59 16.37 12.74
C LYS A 305 -18.67 16.35 13.84
N ALA A 306 -19.32 15.21 14.04
CA ALA A 306 -20.28 15.03 15.13
C ALA A 306 -19.62 15.07 16.52
N GLU A 307 -18.36 14.63 16.65
CA GLU A 307 -17.60 14.76 17.89
C GLU A 307 -17.10 16.20 18.10
N GLU A 308 -16.57 16.86 17.07
CA GLU A 308 -16.11 18.25 17.11
C GLU A 308 -17.24 19.19 17.53
N THR A 309 -18.40 19.12 16.87
CA THR A 309 -19.59 19.91 17.26
C THR A 309 -20.07 19.59 18.69
N ARG A 310 -19.96 18.33 19.15
CA ARG A 310 -20.27 17.98 20.55
C ARG A 310 -19.28 18.60 21.53
N ARG A 311 -17.99 18.64 21.20
CA ARG A 311 -16.95 19.29 22.02
C ARG A 311 -17.17 20.81 22.08
N GLU A 312 -17.52 21.44 20.96
CA GLU A 312 -17.87 22.86 20.90
C GLU A 312 -19.09 23.19 21.78
N MET A 313 -20.17 22.40 21.69
CA MET A 313 -21.34 22.57 22.56
C MET A 313 -20.99 22.42 24.05
N LEU A 314 -20.14 21.44 24.40
CA LEU A 314 -19.69 21.26 25.79
C LEU A 314 -18.88 22.47 26.29
N LEU A 315 -17.95 22.99 25.48
CA LEU A 315 -17.18 24.20 25.82
C LEU A 315 -18.10 25.43 26.02
N GLN A 316 -19.09 25.62 25.15
CA GLN A 316 -20.08 26.70 25.30
C GLN A 316 -20.92 26.56 26.58
N GLU A 317 -21.30 25.36 26.98
CA GLU A 317 -21.98 25.12 28.26
C GLU A 317 -21.05 25.33 29.47
N GLU A 318 -19.78 24.90 29.40
CA GLU A 318 -18.79 25.19 30.44
C GLU A 318 -18.56 26.69 30.63
N GLU A 319 -18.45 27.46 29.53
CA GLU A 319 -18.36 28.93 29.59
C GLU A 319 -19.60 29.56 30.25
N LYS A 320 -20.82 29.13 29.88
CA LYS A 320 -22.06 29.58 30.54
C LYS A 320 -22.04 29.26 32.04
N MET A 321 -21.59 28.07 32.42
CA MET A 321 -21.49 27.66 33.83
C MET A 321 -20.43 28.47 34.60
N ILE A 322 -19.30 28.82 33.98
CA ILE A 322 -18.29 29.72 34.55
C ILE A 322 -18.89 31.12 34.73
N GLN A 323 -19.58 31.67 33.73
CA GLN A 323 -20.24 32.98 33.82
C GLN A 323 -21.31 33.00 34.93
N GLN A 324 -22.12 31.94 35.07
CA GLN A 324 -23.09 31.81 36.16
C GLN A 324 -22.40 31.76 37.53
N ARG A 325 -21.32 30.97 37.69
CA ARG A 325 -20.53 30.92 38.93
C ARG A 325 -19.91 32.28 39.27
N GLN A 326 -19.42 33.03 38.30
CA GLN A 326 -18.89 34.39 38.50
C GLN A 326 -19.98 35.36 38.96
N LYS A 327 -21.17 35.34 38.34
CA LYS A 327 -22.34 36.16 38.75
C LYS A 327 -22.77 35.82 40.19
N LEU A 328 -22.92 34.53 40.51
CA LEU A 328 -23.25 34.08 41.88
C LEU A 328 -22.18 34.48 42.90
N ALA A 329 -20.90 34.41 42.54
CA ALA A 329 -19.81 34.87 43.40
C ALA A 329 -19.84 36.40 43.64
N ALA A 330 -20.21 37.20 42.64
CA ALA A 330 -20.41 38.64 42.80
C ALA A 330 -21.57 38.95 43.77
N VAL A 331 -22.75 38.35 43.56
CA VAL A 331 -23.91 38.50 44.46
C VAL A 331 -23.57 38.06 45.89
N LYS A 332 -22.83 36.96 46.07
CA LYS A 332 -22.36 36.50 47.39
C LYS A 332 -21.40 37.49 48.07
N ARG A 333 -20.56 38.21 47.32
CA ARG A 333 -19.70 39.29 47.85
C ARG A 333 -20.55 40.49 48.29
N GLU A 334 -21.50 40.93 47.46
CA GLU A 334 -22.40 42.04 47.81
C GLU A 334 -23.24 41.76 49.06
N LEU A 335 -23.78 40.55 49.19
CA LEU A 335 -24.53 40.14 50.38
C LEU A 335 -23.66 40.17 51.64
N LYS A 336 -22.41 39.68 51.57
CA LYS A 336 -21.46 39.77 52.69
C LYS A 336 -21.14 41.22 53.06
N VAL A 337 -20.97 42.12 52.08
CA VAL A 337 -20.74 43.55 52.35
C VAL A 337 -21.95 44.17 53.06
N LYS A 338 -23.17 43.87 52.60
CA LYS A 338 -24.42 44.31 53.26
C LYS A 338 -24.54 43.76 54.69
N GLU A 339 -24.20 42.50 54.91
CA GLU A 339 -24.17 41.88 56.24
C GLU A 339 -23.18 42.58 57.18
N MET A 340 -21.93 42.81 56.73
CA MET A 340 -20.91 43.53 57.48
C MET A 340 -21.36 44.96 57.85
N HIS A 341 -22.02 45.68 56.93
CA HIS A 341 -22.58 47.01 57.23
C HIS A 341 -23.68 46.96 58.29
N LEU A 342 -24.55 45.95 58.28
CA LEU A 342 -25.58 45.77 59.30
C LEU A 342 -24.99 45.42 60.67
N GLN A 343 -23.98 44.56 60.73
CA GLN A 343 -23.24 44.21 61.94
C GLN A 343 -22.52 45.44 62.53
N GLU A 344 -21.83 46.22 61.71
CA GLU A 344 -21.17 47.47 62.11
C GLU A 344 -22.18 48.52 62.60
N ALA A 345 -23.34 48.66 61.95
CA ALA A 345 -24.41 49.53 62.41
C ALA A 345 -25.05 49.06 63.73
N ALA A 346 -25.11 47.75 63.99
CA ALA A 346 -25.53 47.21 65.29
C ALA A 346 -24.48 47.50 66.38
N ARG A 347 -23.19 47.27 66.09
CA ARG A 347 -22.07 47.56 67.00
C ARG A 347 -22.02 49.03 67.41
N ARG A 348 -22.19 49.96 66.46
CA ARG A 348 -22.25 51.41 66.74
C ARG A 348 -23.42 51.78 67.65
N ARG A 349 -24.60 51.19 67.45
CA ARG A 349 -25.77 51.41 68.31
C ARG A 349 -25.53 50.91 69.75
N PHE A 350 -24.91 49.74 69.90
CA PHE A 350 -24.53 49.21 71.21
C PHE A 350 -23.50 50.09 71.93
N LEU A 351 -22.43 50.51 71.22
CA LEU A 351 -21.41 51.42 71.77
C LEU A 351 -22.01 52.76 72.22
N LYS A 352 -22.95 53.33 71.44
CA LYS A 352 -23.62 54.58 71.81
C LYS A 352 -24.47 54.42 73.06
N LEU A 353 -25.25 53.33 73.16
CA LEU A 353 -26.03 53.02 74.38
C LEU A 353 -25.12 52.89 75.63
N GLN A 354 -23.95 52.28 75.49
CA GLN A 354 -22.97 52.14 76.58
C GLN A 354 -22.37 53.50 76.98
N GLN A 355 -22.09 54.38 76.03
CA GLN A 355 -21.66 55.76 76.31
C GLN A 355 -22.75 56.53 77.07
N ASP A 356 -24.00 56.48 76.58
CA ASP A 356 -25.13 57.17 77.19
C ASP A 356 -25.40 56.70 78.64
N GLN A 357 -25.20 55.40 78.92
CA GLN A 357 -25.24 54.85 80.28
C GLN A 357 -24.14 55.43 81.18
N ARG A 358 -22.89 55.51 80.70
CA ARG A 358 -21.78 56.11 81.47
C ARG A 358 -21.97 57.60 81.69
N GLU A 359 -22.50 58.33 80.72
CA GLU A 359 -22.86 59.75 80.89
C GLU A 359 -23.94 59.95 81.96
N MET A 360 -24.95 59.07 82.02
CA MET A 360 -25.97 59.10 83.09
C MET A 360 -25.40 58.74 84.47
N GLU A 361 -24.46 57.79 84.56
CA GLU A 361 -23.77 57.47 85.82
C GLU A 361 -22.92 58.66 86.31
N LEU A 362 -22.19 59.32 85.41
CA LEU A 362 -21.39 60.51 85.75
C LEU A 362 -22.28 61.65 86.27
N ARG A 363 -23.39 61.97 85.60
CA ARG A 363 -24.33 63.01 86.06
C ARG A 363 -24.89 62.72 87.46
N ARG A 364 -25.22 61.46 87.77
CA ARG A 364 -25.67 61.09 89.13
C ARG A 364 -24.60 61.33 90.19
N LEU A 365 -23.33 61.09 89.86
CA LEU A 365 -22.21 61.34 90.77
C LEU A 365 -21.95 62.84 90.92
N GLU A 366 -22.08 63.63 89.85
CA GLU A 366 -22.04 65.09 89.89
C GLU A 366 -23.14 65.65 90.80
N ASP A 367 -24.41 65.23 90.62
CA ASP A 367 -25.54 65.60 91.48
C ASP A 367 -25.32 65.25 92.98
N GLU A 368 -24.58 64.17 93.25
CA GLU A 368 -24.30 63.70 94.62
C GLU A 368 -23.13 64.47 95.26
N ILE A 369 -22.11 64.81 94.48
CA ILE A 369 -21.03 65.72 94.88
C ILE A 369 -21.59 67.12 95.19
N GLU A 370 -22.45 67.67 94.33
CA GLU A 370 -23.04 68.99 94.54
C GLU A 370 -23.89 69.04 95.82
N ARG A 371 -24.70 67.99 96.08
CA ARG A 371 -25.40 67.82 97.37
C ARG A 371 -24.45 67.76 98.57
N LYS A 372 -23.30 67.10 98.46
CA LYS A 372 -22.29 67.07 99.54
C LYS A 372 -21.58 68.40 99.75
N ILE A 373 -21.37 69.19 98.70
CA ILE A 373 -20.85 70.56 98.79
C ILE A 373 -21.85 71.44 99.54
N HIS A 374 -23.12 71.44 99.13
CA HIS A 374 -24.16 72.22 99.82
C HIS A 374 -24.33 71.87 101.30
N MET A 375 -24.22 70.59 101.69
CA MET A 375 -24.22 70.21 103.12
C MET A 375 -23.02 70.80 103.87
N ARG A 376 -21.82 70.74 103.29
CA ARG A 376 -20.60 71.34 103.88
C ARG A 376 -20.71 72.86 104.03
N ASP A 377 -21.26 73.55 103.05
CA ASP A 377 -21.41 75.01 103.12
C ASP A 377 -22.39 75.42 104.21
N GLN A 378 -23.44 74.63 104.46
CA GLN A 378 -24.36 74.84 105.58
C GLN A 378 -23.68 74.60 106.94
N GLU A 379 -22.88 73.54 107.07
CA GLU A 379 -22.07 73.28 108.26
C GLU A 379 -21.12 74.46 108.55
N ILE A 380 -20.37 74.92 107.54
CA ILE A 380 -19.47 76.09 107.65
C ILE A 380 -20.27 77.33 108.09
N ALA A 381 -21.40 77.63 107.44
CA ALA A 381 -22.23 78.78 107.78
C ALA A 381 -22.81 78.74 109.21
N THR A 382 -23.05 77.55 109.79
CA THR A 382 -23.44 77.43 111.21
C THR A 382 -22.26 77.71 112.14
N THR A 383 -21.08 77.15 111.87
CA THR A 383 -19.89 77.38 112.69
C THR A 383 -19.44 78.85 112.71
N VAL A 384 -19.60 79.58 111.61
CA VAL A 384 -19.29 81.03 111.55
C VAL A 384 -20.19 81.82 112.49
N LYS A 385 -21.50 81.55 112.52
CA LYS A 385 -22.46 82.24 113.40
C LYS A 385 -22.19 81.98 114.88
N ASP A 386 -21.81 80.75 115.24
CA ASP A 386 -21.44 80.41 116.62
C ASP A 386 -20.17 81.13 117.08
N LEU A 387 -19.21 81.39 116.17
CA LEU A 387 -18.00 82.17 116.46
C LEU A 387 -18.30 83.66 116.64
N GLU A 388 -19.19 84.24 115.84
CA GLU A 388 -19.63 85.64 115.97
C GLU A 388 -20.34 85.90 117.32
N MET A 389 -21.23 84.99 117.74
CA MET A 389 -21.91 85.06 119.04
C MET A 389 -20.91 85.08 120.21
N ARG A 390 -19.91 84.18 120.21
CA ARG A 390 -18.89 84.11 121.27
C ARG A 390 -17.98 85.34 121.31
N HIS A 391 -17.72 85.99 120.17
CA HIS A 391 -16.94 87.23 120.14
C HIS A 391 -17.66 88.36 120.89
N LEU A 392 -18.97 88.51 120.69
CA LEU A 392 -19.79 89.53 121.35
C LEU A 392 -19.89 89.32 122.87
N GLU A 393 -19.98 88.07 123.32
CA GLU A 393 -19.96 87.73 124.75
C GLU A 393 -18.63 88.11 125.43
N LEU A 394 -17.49 87.88 124.76
CA LEU A 394 -16.16 88.19 125.29
C LEU A 394 -15.90 89.71 125.39
N GLU A 395 -16.41 90.52 124.45
CA GLU A 395 -16.28 91.98 124.53
C GLU A 395 -17.06 92.59 125.72
N SER A 396 -18.23 92.02 126.02
CA SER A 396 -19.06 92.41 127.18
C SER A 396 -18.32 92.18 128.50
N GLN A 397 -17.70 91.01 128.66
CA GLN A 397 -16.94 90.66 129.87
C GLN A 397 -15.72 91.57 130.07
N LYS A 398 -14.97 91.88 129.01
CA LYS A 398 -13.75 92.71 129.08
C LYS A 398 -14.01 94.09 129.71
N ARG A 399 -15.08 94.78 129.32
CA ARG A 399 -15.43 96.13 129.82
C ARG A 399 -15.86 96.14 131.30
N LEU A 400 -16.22 94.99 131.85
CA LEU A 400 -16.64 94.84 133.25
C LEU A 400 -15.44 94.65 134.19
N TYR A 401 -14.38 93.98 133.73
CA TYR A 401 -13.14 93.81 134.50
C TYR A 401 -12.30 95.09 134.62
N GLU A 402 -12.21 95.90 133.56
CA GLU A 402 -11.43 97.15 133.55
C GLU A 402 -11.95 98.20 134.56
N LYS A 403 -13.23 98.12 134.96
CA LYS A 403 -13.86 99.06 135.90
C LYS A 403 -13.69 98.69 137.38
N ASN A 404 -13.37 97.43 137.69
CA ASN A 404 -13.21 96.94 139.05
C ASN A 404 -11.75 96.96 139.54
N LEU A 405 -10.78 97.04 138.61
CA LEU A 405 -9.35 96.96 138.92
C LEU A 405 -8.78 98.22 139.61
N THR A 406 -9.47 99.37 139.53
CA THR A 406 -8.95 100.67 139.97
C THR A 406 -9.40 101.11 141.37
N ARG A 407 -10.13 100.27 142.13
CA ARG A 407 -10.68 100.68 143.44
C ARG A 407 -10.20 99.89 144.67
N ASP A 408 -9.67 98.67 144.50
CA ASP A 408 -9.51 97.72 145.61
C ASP A 408 -8.07 97.21 145.90
N GLN A 409 -7.00 97.78 145.30
CA GLN A 409 -5.62 97.27 145.50
C GLN A 409 -4.53 98.31 145.86
N GLU A 410 -4.89 99.41 146.53
CA GLU A 410 -3.92 100.28 147.24
C GLU A 410 -3.75 99.93 148.74
N THR A 411 -4.48 98.94 149.30
CA THR A 411 -4.65 98.82 150.76
C THR A 411 -4.31 97.47 151.43
N VAL A 412 -3.94 96.41 150.69
CA VAL A 412 -3.36 95.16 151.24
C VAL A 412 -2.37 94.58 150.22
N ALA A 413 -1.11 95.00 150.13
CA ALA A 413 -0.08 95.13 151.16
C ALA A 413 0.18 93.82 151.93
N LYS A 414 1.29 93.14 151.54
CA LYS A 414 2.19 92.36 152.40
C LYS A 414 1.63 91.02 152.93
N GLU A 415 2.48 89.97 152.90
CA GLU A 415 2.17 88.58 153.30
C GLU A 415 1.23 87.86 152.29
N MET A 416 1.48 86.65 151.77
CA MET A 416 2.56 85.68 152.03
C MET A 416 3.16 85.18 150.71
N ARG A 417 4.49 85.33 150.64
CA ARG A 417 5.41 84.46 149.90
C ARG A 417 5.31 82.99 150.37
N GLU A 418 5.83 82.10 149.53
CA GLU A 418 6.58 80.89 149.92
C GLU A 418 5.81 79.81 150.71
N ASP A 419 5.25 78.84 149.97
CA ASP A 419 5.58 77.40 150.05
C ASP A 419 4.66 76.62 149.09
N ALA A 420 5.02 75.51 148.48
CA ALA A 420 6.26 74.84 148.15
C ALA A 420 5.83 73.53 147.44
N ASP A 421 6.67 73.04 146.55
CA ASP A 421 6.51 71.78 145.82
C ASP A 421 6.08 70.57 146.68
N ALA A 422 5.27 69.67 146.10
CA ALA A 422 5.67 68.27 145.90
C ALA A 422 4.59 67.40 145.24
N TYR A 423 5.05 66.38 144.50
CA TYR A 423 4.36 65.09 144.27
C TYR A 423 2.93 65.16 143.67
N ARG A 424 2.72 64.86 142.38
CA ARG A 424 3.20 63.67 141.63
C ARG A 424 3.26 64.00 140.13
N ARG A 425 4.37 63.81 139.41
CA ARG A 425 4.73 62.46 138.94
C ARG A 425 5.22 62.26 137.49
N LYS A 426 6.26 62.98 137.02
CA LYS A 426 7.07 62.69 135.78
C LYS A 426 6.34 62.82 134.42
N VAL A 427 6.83 63.51 133.38
CA VAL A 427 8.18 63.90 132.86
C VAL A 427 8.93 62.76 132.15
N ASN A 428 9.24 63.03 130.87
CA ASN A 428 9.96 62.16 129.94
C ASN A 428 11.41 61.89 130.37
N LEU A 429 11.79 60.61 130.40
CA LEU A 429 13.16 60.18 130.12
C LEU A 429 13.14 58.73 129.62
N GLU A 430 13.98 58.50 128.61
CA GLU A 430 14.52 57.23 128.06
C GLU A 430 14.50 56.04 129.04
N GLU A 431 14.01 54.87 128.61
CA GLU A 431 14.80 53.85 127.89
C GLU A 431 16.16 53.53 128.53
N ARG A 432 16.34 52.27 128.95
CA ARG A 432 17.44 51.38 128.48
C ARG A 432 17.46 50.03 129.23
N THR A 433 18.09 49.08 128.55
CA THR A 433 18.50 47.73 128.97
C THR A 433 17.46 46.62 128.76
N PHE A 434 17.52 45.79 127.70
CA PHE A 434 18.62 45.01 127.08
C PHE A 434 18.80 43.62 127.71
N HIS A 435 17.93 42.70 127.29
CA HIS A 435 18.27 41.37 126.75
C HIS A 435 17.21 41.08 125.66
N ARG A 436 17.49 40.59 124.45
CA ARG A 436 18.71 40.41 123.62
C ARG A 436 18.17 40.15 122.17
N LEU A 437 18.67 40.63 121.02
CA LEU A 437 19.98 41.12 120.56
C LEU A 437 21.08 40.01 120.63
N ILE A 438 21.93 39.77 119.64
CA ILE A 438 22.44 40.62 118.54
C ILE A 438 22.45 39.82 117.20
N GLU A 439 22.20 40.54 116.11
CA GLU A 439 22.84 40.53 114.77
C GLU A 439 23.95 39.46 114.51
N THR A 440 24.17 38.94 113.30
CA THR A 440 24.35 39.71 112.05
C THR A 440 24.06 38.91 110.77
N ASP A 441 23.96 39.69 109.69
CA ASP A 441 24.49 39.43 108.35
C ASP A 441 23.67 38.66 107.29
N GLN A 442 23.78 39.21 106.08
CA GLN A 442 23.57 38.60 104.76
C GLN A 442 22.16 38.05 104.40
N THR A 443 21.43 38.95 103.73
CA THR A 443 20.85 38.72 102.39
C THR A 443 20.82 37.28 101.84
N GLN A 444 19.62 36.70 101.75
CA GLN A 444 19.09 35.88 100.63
C GLN A 444 17.87 35.08 101.13
N ASN A 445 16.67 35.30 100.56
CA ASN A 445 15.70 34.21 100.29
C ASN A 445 14.38 34.60 99.59
N GLN A 446 14.04 35.89 99.45
CA GLN A 446 12.79 36.29 98.74
C GLN A 446 12.96 36.59 97.24
N LYS A 447 14.18 36.47 96.69
CA LYS A 447 14.44 36.49 95.23
C LYS A 447 14.66 35.10 94.63
N THR A 448 14.97 34.09 95.44
CA THR A 448 15.27 32.73 94.98
C THR A 448 14.02 31.98 94.50
N GLN A 449 12.87 32.07 95.18
CA GLN A 449 11.65 31.38 94.73
C GLN A 449 11.15 31.83 93.35
N LYS A 450 11.08 33.15 93.09
CA LYS A 450 10.64 33.66 91.76
C LYS A 450 11.61 33.35 90.63
N LEU A 451 12.92 33.31 90.91
CA LEU A 451 13.91 32.91 89.92
C LEU A 451 13.87 31.40 89.63
N ILE A 452 13.50 30.58 90.62
CA ILE A 452 13.33 29.13 90.44
C ILE A 452 12.08 28.84 89.61
N GLU A 453 10.93 29.47 89.88
CA GLU A 453 9.71 29.28 89.07
C GLU A 453 9.89 29.71 87.61
N GLU A 454 10.53 30.86 87.34
CA GLU A 454 10.80 31.28 85.96
C GLU A 454 11.80 30.38 85.24
N ASN A 455 12.78 29.80 85.94
CA ASN A 455 13.74 28.88 85.34
C ASN A 455 13.13 27.47 85.16
N LEU A 456 12.21 27.04 86.02
CA LEU A 456 11.47 25.79 85.86
C LEU A 456 10.56 25.87 84.63
N ALA A 457 9.80 26.97 84.48
CA ALA A 457 8.96 27.20 83.30
C ALA A 457 9.77 27.29 82.00
N LYS A 458 10.95 27.95 82.02
CA LYS A 458 11.85 27.99 80.85
C LYS A 458 12.48 26.62 80.55
N ALA A 459 12.75 25.78 81.56
CA ALA A 459 13.23 24.41 81.38
C ALA A 459 12.13 23.49 80.84
N GLU A 460 10.90 23.55 81.36
CA GLU A 460 9.75 22.77 80.86
C GLU A 460 9.37 23.17 79.42
N GLN A 461 9.37 24.47 79.09
CA GLN A 461 9.16 24.95 77.72
C GLN A 461 10.28 24.49 76.77
N ALA A 462 11.52 24.32 77.27
CA ALA A 462 12.63 23.76 76.52
C ALA A 462 12.49 22.25 76.32
N CYS A 463 12.13 21.49 77.37
CA CYS A 463 11.85 20.06 77.31
C CYS A 463 10.72 19.74 76.33
N LEU A 464 9.59 20.45 76.41
CA LEU A 464 8.48 20.30 75.46
C LEU A 464 8.91 20.63 74.02
N ASN A 465 9.74 21.65 73.80
CA ASN A 465 10.30 21.94 72.47
C ASN A 465 11.27 20.86 71.99
N THR A 466 12.08 20.26 72.86
CA THR A 466 12.95 19.13 72.49
C THR A 466 12.13 17.87 72.20
N ASP A 467 11.05 17.63 72.94
CA ASP A 467 10.16 16.48 72.74
C ASP A 467 9.38 16.59 71.43
N TRP A 468 8.82 17.76 71.11
CA TRP A 468 8.21 18.02 69.80
C TRP A 468 9.22 17.84 68.65
N ARG A 469 10.49 18.25 68.82
CA ARG A 469 11.56 18.03 67.84
C ARG A 469 11.95 16.55 67.74
N LEU A 470 12.00 15.82 68.85
CA LEU A 470 12.24 14.38 68.90
C LEU A 470 11.10 13.60 68.21
N GLN A 471 9.85 13.98 68.44
CA GLN A 471 8.68 13.36 67.81
C GLN A 471 8.63 13.65 66.31
N ALA A 472 8.98 14.87 65.88
CA ALA A 472 9.13 15.22 64.47
C ALA A 472 10.26 14.42 63.80
N LEU A 473 11.43 14.31 64.44
CA LEU A 473 12.57 13.50 63.95
C LEU A 473 12.28 11.99 63.95
N HIS A 474 11.45 11.51 64.88
CA HIS A 474 11.00 10.12 64.89
C HIS A 474 10.03 9.85 63.75
N LYS A 475 9.05 10.75 63.52
CA LYS A 475 8.12 10.66 62.40
C LYS A 475 8.86 10.71 61.06
N GLN A 476 9.79 11.65 60.90
CA GLN A 476 10.66 11.73 59.72
C GLN A 476 11.44 10.42 59.50
N ARG A 477 12.01 9.82 60.56
CA ARG A 477 12.70 8.52 60.45
C ARG A 477 11.76 7.38 60.04
N CYS A 478 10.51 7.36 60.49
CA CYS A 478 9.51 6.39 60.02
C CYS A 478 9.16 6.61 58.54
N ASP A 479 8.92 7.86 58.13
CA ASP A 479 8.59 8.23 56.75
C ASP A 479 9.77 7.98 55.78
N ASP A 480 11.02 8.12 56.26
CA ASP A 480 12.25 7.78 55.53
C ASP A 480 12.44 6.26 55.44
N LEU A 481 12.11 5.49 56.48
CA LEU A 481 12.12 4.01 56.45
C LEU A 481 11.14 3.48 55.40
N GLN A 482 9.89 3.94 55.41
CA GLN A 482 8.87 3.52 54.44
C GLN A 482 9.25 3.89 53.00
N ARG A 483 9.87 5.07 52.78
CA ARG A 483 10.42 5.43 51.46
C ARG A 483 11.56 4.48 51.04
N ASN A 484 12.42 4.08 51.97
CA ASN A 484 13.51 3.14 51.70
C ASN A 484 12.98 1.73 51.38
N GLU A 485 11.95 1.25 52.08
CA GLU A 485 11.25 -0.01 51.76
C GLU A 485 10.63 0.03 50.36
N CYS A 486 9.91 1.10 50.00
CA CYS A 486 9.41 1.32 48.65
C CYS A 486 10.53 1.33 47.58
N TYR A 487 11.67 1.98 47.86
CA TYR A 487 12.81 1.96 46.92
C TYR A 487 13.42 0.55 46.78
N GLN A 488 13.47 -0.24 47.85
CA GLN A 488 13.91 -1.64 47.78
C GLN A 488 12.92 -2.52 47.00
N GLU A 489 11.61 -2.31 47.15
CA GLU A 489 10.56 -3.00 46.38
C GLU A 489 10.70 -2.69 44.88
N VAL A 490 10.83 -1.41 44.52
CA VAL A 490 11.06 -0.97 43.13
C VAL A 490 12.37 -1.53 42.58
N ALA A 491 13.45 -1.55 43.37
CA ALA A 491 14.72 -2.15 42.95
C ALA A 491 14.62 -3.68 42.74
N LYS A 492 13.85 -4.40 43.56
CA LYS A 492 13.56 -5.83 43.36
C LYS A 492 12.77 -6.06 42.07
N LEU A 493 11.76 -5.24 41.80
CA LEU A 493 10.95 -5.30 40.57
C LEU A 493 11.79 -5.00 39.32
N LEU A 494 12.63 -3.96 39.34
CA LEU A 494 13.56 -3.65 38.24
C LEU A 494 14.55 -4.79 37.97
N ARG A 495 15.11 -5.43 39.01
CA ARG A 495 15.97 -6.64 38.87
C ARG A 495 15.20 -7.87 38.38
N LYS A 496 13.89 -7.93 38.56
CA LYS A 496 13.03 -8.99 38.01
C LYS A 496 12.68 -8.70 36.54
N ASN A 497 12.42 -7.44 36.19
CA ASN A 497 12.14 -7.05 34.81
C ASN A 497 13.36 -7.22 33.90
N ARG A 498 14.54 -6.75 34.33
CA ARG A 498 15.81 -6.96 33.59
C ARG A 498 16.13 -8.43 33.34
N ARG A 499 15.79 -9.34 34.28
CA ARG A 499 15.94 -10.78 34.05
C ARG A 499 14.99 -11.30 32.97
N LYS A 500 13.72 -10.90 33.01
CA LYS A 500 12.76 -11.23 31.96
C LYS A 500 13.13 -10.64 30.59
N GLU A 501 13.65 -9.41 30.55
CA GLU A 501 14.16 -8.79 29.33
C GLU A 501 15.32 -9.60 28.74
N ILE A 502 16.25 -10.08 29.57
CA ILE A 502 17.36 -10.96 29.15
C ILE A 502 16.83 -12.34 28.71
N GLU A 503 15.88 -12.94 29.42
CA GLU A 503 15.23 -14.21 29.05
C GLU A 503 14.54 -14.11 27.67
N VAL A 504 13.84 -13.00 27.41
CA VAL A 504 13.20 -12.73 26.11
C VAL A 504 14.23 -12.47 25.01
N LEU A 505 15.30 -11.73 25.29
CA LEU A 505 16.38 -11.50 24.32
C LEU A 505 17.11 -12.80 23.95
N ASN A 506 17.40 -13.66 24.93
CA ASN A 506 18.01 -14.97 24.68
C ASN A 506 17.08 -15.85 23.84
N ALA A 507 15.79 -15.94 24.18
CA ALA A 507 14.81 -16.69 23.39
C ALA A 507 14.62 -16.13 21.97
N MET A 508 14.77 -14.82 21.78
CA MET A 508 14.76 -14.19 20.45
C MET A 508 16.02 -14.54 19.66
N MET A 509 17.19 -14.51 20.29
CA MET A 509 18.46 -14.92 19.67
C MET A 509 18.49 -16.41 19.29
N GLU A 510 17.95 -17.29 20.13
CA GLU A 510 17.79 -18.72 19.82
C GLU A 510 16.85 -18.91 18.62
N LYS A 511 15.75 -18.17 18.55
CA LYS A 511 14.84 -18.21 17.38
C LYS A 511 15.50 -17.67 16.11
N ASP A 512 16.23 -16.57 16.18
CA ASP A 512 16.99 -16.06 15.03
C ASP A 512 18.04 -17.08 14.57
N ALA A 513 18.79 -17.70 15.49
CA ALA A 513 19.76 -18.75 15.15
C ALA A 513 19.10 -19.93 14.41
N THR A 514 18.00 -20.48 14.93
CA THR A 514 17.26 -21.55 14.23
C THR A 514 16.70 -21.11 12.88
N LYS A 515 16.36 -19.82 12.71
CA LYS A 515 15.92 -19.27 11.41
C LYS A 515 17.06 -19.11 10.41
N TRP A 516 18.27 -18.78 10.86
CA TRP A 516 19.46 -18.78 10.02
C TRP A 516 19.88 -20.20 9.62
N GLU A 517 19.83 -21.18 10.54
CA GLU A 517 20.06 -22.61 10.20
C GLU A 517 19.03 -23.13 9.19
N GLU A 518 17.73 -22.84 9.37
CA GLU A 518 16.69 -23.17 8.38
C GLU A 518 16.96 -22.52 7.00
N ALA A 519 17.52 -21.31 6.98
CA ALA A 519 17.81 -20.58 5.75
C ALA A 519 19.04 -21.16 5.03
N GLU A 520 20.10 -21.50 5.77
CA GLU A 520 21.29 -22.17 5.24
C GLU A 520 20.95 -23.57 4.71
N GLU A 521 20.11 -24.35 5.40
CA GLU A 521 19.67 -25.65 4.91
C GLU A 521 18.86 -25.53 3.61
N LYS A 522 17.94 -24.55 3.52
CA LYS A 522 17.16 -24.29 2.30
C LYS A 522 18.04 -23.82 1.14
N ASP A 523 19.03 -22.96 1.39
CA ASP A 523 19.97 -22.52 0.35
C ASP A 523 20.93 -23.65 -0.08
N PHE A 524 21.32 -24.55 0.84
CA PHE A 524 22.04 -25.77 0.49
C PHE A 524 21.20 -26.72 -0.39
N ARG A 525 19.93 -26.96 -0.03
CA ARG A 525 18.98 -27.73 -0.85
C ARG A 525 18.82 -27.12 -2.24
N LEU A 526 18.58 -25.80 -2.33
CA LEU A 526 18.49 -25.06 -3.59
C LEU A 526 19.76 -25.18 -4.45
N LYS A 527 20.95 -25.10 -3.83
CA LYS A 527 22.24 -25.31 -4.52
C LYS A 527 22.42 -26.75 -4.99
N SER A 528 21.88 -27.73 -4.27
CA SER A 528 21.90 -29.14 -4.68
C SER A 528 20.96 -29.40 -5.87
N GLU A 529 19.73 -28.87 -5.84
CA GLU A 529 18.77 -28.96 -6.95
C GLU A 529 19.28 -28.25 -8.20
N LYS A 530 19.88 -27.05 -8.06
CA LYS A 530 20.52 -26.35 -9.19
C LYS A 530 21.66 -27.16 -9.81
N LYS A 531 22.44 -27.91 -9.03
CA LYS A 531 23.46 -28.84 -9.57
C LYS A 531 22.83 -30.01 -10.31
N VAL A 532 21.75 -30.59 -9.79
CA VAL A 532 21.01 -31.68 -10.47
C VAL A 532 20.39 -31.18 -11.78
N SER A 533 19.76 -30.00 -11.79
CA SER A 533 19.27 -29.37 -13.03
C SER A 533 20.41 -29.15 -14.01
N ALA A 534 21.52 -28.52 -13.59
CA ALA A 534 22.66 -28.28 -14.47
C ALA A 534 23.28 -29.57 -15.04
N LEU A 535 23.30 -30.67 -14.28
CA LEU A 535 23.72 -31.98 -14.79
C LEU A 535 22.71 -32.56 -15.79
N SER A 536 21.40 -32.39 -15.56
CA SER A 536 20.36 -32.78 -16.52
C SER A 536 20.41 -31.95 -17.80
N ASP A 537 20.61 -30.64 -17.69
CA ASP A 537 20.74 -29.71 -18.80
C ASP A 537 22.02 -29.97 -19.61
N ALA A 538 23.16 -30.22 -18.95
CA ALA A 538 24.39 -30.66 -19.60
C ALA A 538 24.25 -32.02 -20.28
N SER A 539 23.53 -32.97 -19.68
CA SER A 539 23.24 -34.28 -20.30
C SER A 539 22.36 -34.13 -21.54
N ARG A 540 21.37 -33.22 -21.49
CA ARG A 540 20.52 -32.87 -22.65
C ARG A 540 21.32 -32.17 -23.74
N GLN A 541 22.19 -31.23 -23.40
CA GLN A 541 23.08 -30.55 -24.35
C GLN A 541 24.04 -31.54 -25.02
N TRP A 542 24.69 -32.43 -24.25
CA TRP A 542 25.57 -33.45 -24.80
C TRP A 542 24.83 -34.44 -25.72
N PHE A 543 23.59 -34.82 -25.38
CA PHE A 543 22.75 -35.63 -26.27
C PHE A 543 22.45 -34.91 -27.59
N LEU A 544 22.04 -33.64 -27.53
CA LEU A 544 21.78 -32.82 -28.72
C LEU A 544 23.03 -32.62 -29.57
N GLU A 545 24.17 -32.35 -28.94
CA GLU A 545 25.46 -32.16 -29.61
C GLU A 545 25.96 -33.48 -30.24
N LYS A 546 25.68 -34.63 -29.63
CA LYS A 546 25.95 -35.94 -30.22
C LYS A 546 25.06 -36.22 -31.44
N GLU A 547 23.77 -35.92 -31.39
CA GLU A 547 22.88 -36.05 -32.55
C GLU A 547 23.27 -35.11 -33.69
N ILE A 548 23.64 -33.86 -33.38
CA ILE A 548 24.17 -32.89 -34.35
C ILE A 548 25.46 -33.39 -34.99
N ASN A 549 26.40 -33.93 -34.20
CA ASN A 549 27.65 -34.50 -34.72
C ASN A 549 27.41 -35.77 -35.53
N ALA A 550 26.46 -36.64 -35.13
CA ALA A 550 26.09 -37.82 -35.93
C ALA A 550 25.48 -37.42 -37.28
N ALA A 551 24.67 -36.35 -37.32
CA ALA A 551 24.14 -35.78 -38.56
C ALA A 551 25.23 -35.16 -39.44
N LEU A 552 26.25 -34.53 -38.85
CA LEU A 552 27.44 -34.02 -39.55
C LEU A 552 28.35 -35.14 -40.08
N GLU A 553 28.58 -36.20 -39.32
CA GLU A 553 29.37 -37.37 -39.76
C GLU A 553 28.69 -38.17 -40.89
N HIS A 554 27.36 -38.05 -41.04
CA HIS A 554 26.63 -38.58 -42.19
C HIS A 554 26.65 -37.65 -43.42
N ALA A 555 27.11 -36.40 -43.27
CA ALA A 555 27.01 -35.37 -44.31
C ALA A 555 28.22 -35.31 -45.25
N GLU A 556 29.44 -35.58 -44.78
CA GLU A 556 30.65 -35.57 -45.62
C GLU A 556 31.63 -36.69 -45.22
N HIS A 557 32.28 -37.39 -46.16
CA HIS A 557 33.37 -36.89 -47.02
C HIS A 557 33.61 -37.86 -48.21
N PRO A 558 34.48 -37.55 -49.22
CA PRO A 558 35.48 -36.46 -49.24
C PRO A 558 35.48 -35.55 -50.49
N TYR A 559 36.08 -34.35 -50.36
CA TYR A 559 37.19 -33.87 -51.21
C TYR A 559 37.88 -32.63 -50.57
N HIS A 560 39.04 -32.23 -51.10
CA HIS A 560 40.15 -31.53 -50.39
C HIS A 560 40.08 -29.98 -50.25
N ASP A 561 40.72 -29.51 -49.15
CA ASP A 561 41.53 -28.29 -48.94
C ASP A 561 41.11 -26.88 -49.41
N GLY A 562 41.14 -25.92 -48.46
CA GLY A 562 41.22 -24.47 -48.73
C GLY A 562 41.11 -23.60 -47.46
N PRO A 563 42.08 -22.71 -47.12
CA PRO A 563 42.17 -22.15 -45.76
C PRO A 563 41.59 -20.75 -45.53
N ARG A 564 41.08 -20.55 -44.31
CA ARG A 564 40.92 -19.30 -43.53
C ARG A 564 40.22 -18.09 -44.19
N CYS A 565 39.14 -17.65 -43.53
CA CYS A 565 38.98 -16.23 -43.20
C CYS A 565 38.42 -16.06 -41.78
N GLN A 566 38.76 -14.93 -41.15
CA GLN A 566 38.39 -14.61 -39.76
C GLN A 566 37.02 -13.92 -39.72
N TYR A 567 36.21 -14.18 -38.69
CA TYR A 567 35.32 -13.18 -38.12
C TYR A 567 35.32 -13.29 -36.60
N GLU A 568 35.42 -12.14 -35.94
CA GLU A 568 35.42 -12.03 -34.49
C GLU A 568 34.02 -12.27 -33.93
N GLN A 569 33.91 -13.01 -32.83
CA GLN A 569 32.79 -12.80 -31.91
C GLN A 569 33.23 -12.88 -30.45
N VAL A 570 32.91 -11.81 -29.75
CA VAL A 570 33.29 -11.53 -28.37
C VAL A 570 32.35 -12.26 -27.41
N ALA A 571 32.86 -13.16 -26.57
CA ALA A 571 32.21 -13.52 -25.30
C ALA A 571 33.18 -14.18 -24.29
N SER A 572 33.63 -13.36 -23.32
CA SER A 572 33.95 -13.71 -21.93
C SER A 572 33.94 -15.19 -21.52
N SER A 573 35.12 -15.80 -21.42
CA SER A 573 35.31 -17.09 -20.75
C SER A 573 35.30 -16.96 -19.22
N CYS A 574 34.53 -17.80 -18.54
CA CYS A 574 34.77 -18.19 -17.13
C CYS A 574 34.03 -19.49 -16.79
N LEU A 575 34.71 -20.63 -16.94
CA LEU A 575 34.35 -21.90 -16.33
C LEU A 575 35.11 -22.06 -15.00
N PRO A 576 34.45 -22.49 -13.90
CA PRO A 576 35.13 -23.09 -12.76
C PRO A 576 35.15 -24.62 -12.91
N ARG A 577 36.34 -25.24 -12.86
CA ARG A 577 36.50 -26.69 -12.69
C ARG A 577 37.10 -26.98 -11.30
N THR A 578 36.69 -28.11 -10.73
CA THR A 578 36.86 -28.52 -9.34
C THR A 578 38.20 -29.22 -9.04
N SER A 579 38.87 -28.82 -7.94
CA SER A 579 39.41 -29.68 -6.85
C SER A 579 40.55 -30.71 -7.17
N PRO A 580 41.22 -31.34 -6.17
CA PRO A 580 41.55 -30.96 -4.76
C PRO A 580 43.03 -31.26 -4.33
N VAL A 581 43.33 -31.13 -3.01
CA VAL A 581 44.52 -31.64 -2.24
C VAL A 581 45.86 -30.86 -2.51
N SER A 582 46.72 -30.44 -1.56
CA SER A 582 47.08 -30.98 -0.22
C SER A 582 47.57 -29.91 0.79
N ASP A 583 47.71 -30.36 2.04
CA ASP A 583 48.21 -29.75 3.30
C ASP A 583 49.10 -28.48 3.38
N VAL A 584 48.70 -27.63 4.33
CA VAL A 584 49.48 -27.00 5.44
C VAL A 584 50.92 -26.50 5.21
N SER A 585 51.10 -25.17 5.17
CA SER A 585 52.03 -24.44 6.07
C SER A 585 51.80 -22.92 6.08
N GLU A 586 51.71 -22.36 7.29
CA GLU A 586 52.04 -20.98 7.73
C GLU A 586 51.73 -19.72 6.87
N VAL A 587 50.83 -18.88 7.44
CA VAL A 587 50.90 -17.40 7.56
C VAL A 587 51.16 -16.54 6.29
N ASP A 588 50.15 -15.76 5.87
CA ASP A 588 50.32 -14.28 5.81
C ASP A 588 49.02 -13.43 5.69
N ALA A 589 48.57 -12.95 6.86
CA ALA A 589 48.04 -11.63 7.25
C ALA A 589 47.36 -10.61 6.27
N SER A 590 47.10 -10.89 5.00
CA SER A 590 46.76 -9.85 3.99
C SER A 590 45.26 -9.57 3.79
N THR A 591 44.37 -10.55 3.96
CA THR A 591 42.94 -10.39 3.59
C THR A 591 42.06 -9.77 4.67
N TRP A 592 42.45 -9.82 5.95
CA TRP A 592 41.68 -9.26 7.08
C TRP A 592 41.72 -7.72 7.19
N LEU A 593 42.58 -7.06 6.40
CA LEU A 593 42.74 -5.60 6.43
C LEU A 593 41.69 -4.85 5.58
N SER A 594 41.17 -5.48 4.52
CA SER A 594 40.22 -4.85 3.58
C SER A 594 38.83 -4.61 4.18
N LEU A 595 38.27 -5.61 4.88
CA LEU A 595 36.95 -5.51 5.51
C LEU A 595 36.95 -4.57 6.73
N ASN A 596 38.03 -4.57 7.52
CA ASN A 596 38.19 -3.66 8.64
C ASN A 596 38.36 -2.20 8.19
N GLN A 597 39.07 -1.93 7.09
CA GLN A 597 39.17 -0.57 6.54
C GLN A 597 37.80 0.01 6.14
N ARG A 598 36.92 -0.77 5.49
CA ARG A 598 35.56 -0.30 5.17
C ARG A 598 34.73 -0.03 6.43
N LYS A 599 34.80 -0.89 7.45
CA LYS A 599 34.04 -0.69 8.70
C LYS A 599 34.50 0.57 9.43
N ILE A 600 35.82 0.77 9.56
CA ILE A 600 36.42 1.98 10.15
C ILE A 600 36.03 3.24 9.34
N GLN A 601 35.99 3.18 8.01
CA GLN A 601 35.56 4.33 7.19
C GLN A 601 34.10 4.73 7.45
N TRP A 602 33.19 3.76 7.63
CA TRP A 602 31.80 4.05 7.98
C TRP A 602 31.68 4.62 9.40
N ASP A 603 32.34 4.01 10.39
CA ASP A 603 32.33 4.48 11.78
C ASP A 603 32.91 5.91 11.89
N THR A 604 33.96 6.23 11.12
CA THR A 604 34.56 7.58 11.07
C THR A 604 33.63 8.59 10.39
N MET A 605 32.92 8.19 9.34
CA MET A 605 31.99 9.07 8.63
C MET A 605 30.69 9.31 9.42
N GLU A 606 30.23 8.34 10.20
CA GLU A 606 29.13 8.53 11.16
C GLU A 606 29.54 9.47 12.30
N GLN A 607 30.77 9.33 12.84
CA GLN A 607 31.30 10.25 13.85
C GLN A 607 31.45 11.69 13.32
N ASP A 608 32.00 11.89 12.12
CA ASP A 608 32.10 13.22 11.50
C ASP A 608 30.71 13.82 11.21
N LEU A 609 29.72 13.02 10.80
CA LEU A 609 28.34 13.48 10.68
C LEU A 609 27.73 13.90 12.02
N LEU A 610 27.92 13.12 13.09
CA LEU A 610 27.43 13.45 14.43
C LEU A 610 28.15 14.70 15.01
N GLU A 611 29.43 14.88 14.72
CA GLU A 611 30.20 16.05 15.11
C GLU A 611 29.82 17.30 14.32
N ARG A 612 29.53 17.17 13.00
CA ARG A 612 28.92 18.24 12.19
C ARG A 612 27.54 18.62 12.71
N VAL A 613 26.69 17.66 13.10
CA VAL A 613 25.36 17.92 13.69
C VAL A 613 25.48 18.60 15.06
N ARG A 614 26.45 18.20 15.91
CA ARG A 614 26.74 18.89 17.18
C ARG A 614 27.23 20.33 16.94
N ASN A 615 28.16 20.54 16.02
CA ASN A 615 28.64 21.87 15.64
C ASN A 615 27.54 22.74 15.05
N LEU A 616 26.65 22.18 14.23
CA LEU A 616 25.49 22.90 13.69
C LEU A 616 24.53 23.34 14.81
N ARG A 617 24.20 22.42 15.75
CA ARG A 617 23.37 22.74 16.92
C ARG A 617 24.04 23.77 17.83
N GLN A 618 25.35 23.69 18.07
CA GLN A 618 26.08 24.69 18.85
C GLN A 618 26.11 26.05 18.14
N ARG A 619 26.34 26.10 16.82
CA ARG A 619 26.27 27.35 16.04
C ARG A 619 24.88 27.98 16.10
N LEU A 620 23.81 27.20 15.88
CA LEU A 620 22.44 27.70 15.99
C LEU A 620 22.11 28.19 17.41
N THR A 621 22.62 27.51 18.44
CA THR A 621 22.44 27.94 19.85
C THR A 621 23.25 29.20 20.19
N ALA A 622 24.46 29.34 19.64
CA ALA A 622 25.28 30.55 19.79
C ALA A 622 24.71 31.73 19.00
N GLN A 623 24.17 31.49 17.82
CA GLN A 623 23.49 32.50 16.99
C GLN A 623 22.21 32.98 17.67
N ALA A 624 21.43 32.07 18.28
CA ALA A 624 20.27 32.39 19.12
C ALA A 624 20.65 33.17 20.40
N ARG A 625 21.84 32.91 21.00
CA ARG A 625 22.34 33.68 22.15
C ARG A 625 22.83 35.07 21.76
N ASN A 626 23.53 35.20 20.63
CA ASN A 626 23.99 36.49 20.13
C ASN A 626 22.83 37.40 19.71
N SER A 627 21.74 36.85 19.15
CA SER A 627 20.50 37.61 18.92
C SER A 627 19.79 38.07 20.21
N CYS A 628 20.20 37.56 21.38
CA CYS A 628 19.65 37.94 22.68
C CYS A 628 20.61 38.81 23.53
N GLN A 629 21.78 39.23 23.02
CA GLN A 629 22.76 40.01 23.80
C GLN A 629 23.18 41.35 23.16
N THR A 630 22.20 42.25 23.03
CA THR A 630 22.31 43.73 23.20
C THR A 630 23.07 44.53 22.12
N PRO A 631 22.80 45.86 21.97
CA PRO A 631 23.09 46.89 22.97
C PRO A 631 21.84 47.57 23.58
N HIS A 632 22.01 48.08 24.81
CA HIS A 632 21.16 49.16 25.32
C HIS A 632 21.39 50.44 24.50
N LEU A 633 20.29 51.15 24.19
CA LEU A 633 20.37 52.56 23.80
C LEU A 633 20.56 53.43 25.05
N LEU A 634 21.71 54.10 25.12
CA LEU A 634 21.84 55.38 25.79
C LEU A 634 21.41 56.47 24.81
N ALA A 635 20.41 57.26 25.18
CA ALA A 635 20.15 58.57 24.59
C ALA A 635 19.31 59.43 25.56
N THR A 636 19.99 60.36 26.22
CA THR A 636 19.51 61.74 26.34
C THR A 636 19.45 62.40 24.97
#